data_AF-A0AAV7HUN2-F1
#
_entry.id   AF-A0AAV7HUN2-F1
#
_cell.length_a   1.000
_cell.length_b   1.000
_cell.length_c   1.000
_cell.angle_alpha   90.00
_cell.angle_beta   90.00
_cell.angle_gamma   90.00
#
_symmetry.space_group_name_H-M   'P 1'
#
loop_
_entity.id
_entity.type
_entity.pdbx_description
1 polymer ?
#
loop_
_entity_poly.entity_id
_entity_poly.type
_entity_poly.pdbx_seq_one_letter_code
_entity_poly.pdbx_strand_id
1 'polypeptide(L)'
;MGIFKDFLKDLGWDSGFRIPVANEDNKQLEQEIEKKLKIKNELTTELENNKKRIDSIDQYKRDIKIEHTYNQKLLTAYVAQYEAENHYEKLSEHNEASIEKELCTLEKEKKETGERIAGMKKEIKRLKESLDFSKDIVSLNKTKILQLEEILSRDEENELLLKKVAKFDMKDFKKLDLKRQKLVSELDVYRRSVVRMIDEIYEKEVVLERTAKFYTQALDSRRQLIERWTQSVLILRQRDNDIQKILKEIETLRSAGVEKLTTFNESEEFLETQVNCNRLLEYEIKQVEKIVARARERRMKLDEDVDMLNLEFKTKKRILNELEQQIKNLRIDIKGLRGSIINKKRQIHDSAQRINDMKSSLTEVNTQSVNVEERTKQLEEMIEKEEKRKLSITSEIKRFQVLVRKTMSKISRLEADRKTIELQEQGELKKIEQLTACQVKEEKQLEEKKEDAYKLDILLQNLKIRIGKNNSVVDKEEFERKQNVIEGLQETLNDRKEIAKLLYGQMIKLENEIKKVQGALEMDREKIERVKIKKQNLELLMQGGEKQLKVSVRVNEEKQVAENIMELRVTQAEELMQCTGNRVNNLEQCHVKICAAMKERMTELKILREGLNLKNKVALTECSELRSLINEKQYQTLHLQSRYDNIMATSNVDGTDGILPATTYLKIHNAQYKYELQEQGDKLDATIRKTEQEIKSMENTLKVVNACNDKYKMSLGPVEDDSSKQTIQSEIDQQMCLVAEKLRKKKSQLNLMKNELTLTQENHKKIMDDLKQIKEEKEGRLETVAIIERQTNDQKGRLSRADMRLKKLYKDIQKLCECANDDIIILQEKDISTREIEEQNLLGLQRITEFTIRHVEAEVYVKKLIAAKNIVLPCAQHIKSSPAASLCDSSRSSLSFNQSKKCQRIKVSRT
;
A
#
# COMPACT_ATOMS: atom_id res chain seq x y z
N MET A 1 -59.17 6.58 -55.72
CA MET A 1 -57.92 6.99 -55.05
C MET A 1 -56.67 6.67 -55.88
N GLY A 2 -56.36 5.41 -56.22
CA GLY A 2 -55.13 5.02 -56.95
C GLY A 2 -54.76 5.96 -58.11
N ILE A 3 -55.62 6.04 -59.13
CA ILE A 3 -55.47 6.90 -60.33
C ILE A 3 -55.05 8.35 -60.02
N PHE A 4 -55.53 8.94 -58.91
CA PHE A 4 -55.19 10.30 -58.50
C PHE A 4 -53.80 10.39 -57.85
N LYS A 5 -53.35 9.33 -57.18
CA LYS A 5 -52.04 9.26 -56.53
C LYS A 5 -50.91 9.06 -57.54
N ASP A 6 -51.17 8.26 -58.58
CA ASP A 6 -50.23 8.02 -59.67
C ASP A 6 -50.05 9.28 -60.54
N PHE A 7 -51.14 9.99 -60.86
CA PHE A 7 -51.09 11.25 -61.60
C PHE A 7 -50.29 12.35 -60.87
N LEU A 8 -50.34 12.40 -59.53
CA LEU A 8 -49.49 13.29 -58.72
C LEU A 8 -48.00 12.90 -58.73
N LYS A 9 -47.68 11.64 -59.08
CA LYS A 9 -46.31 11.10 -59.12
C LYS A 9 -45.63 11.46 -60.43
N ASP A 10 -46.33 11.31 -61.55
CA ASP A 10 -45.85 11.71 -62.88
C ASP A 10 -45.60 13.23 -62.97
N LEU A 11 -46.35 14.04 -62.20
CA LEU A 11 -46.18 15.49 -62.07
C LEU A 11 -45.08 15.91 -61.08
N GLY A 12 -44.39 14.96 -60.43
CA GLY A 12 -43.31 15.26 -59.47
C GLY A 12 -43.78 15.85 -58.13
N TRP A 13 -45.06 15.67 -57.77
CA TRP A 13 -45.68 16.13 -56.52
C TRP A 13 -45.91 14.98 -55.52
N ASP A 14 -45.03 13.98 -55.55
CA ASP A 14 -45.03 12.83 -54.62
C ASP A 14 -44.00 12.91 -53.50
N SER A 15 -42.95 13.72 -53.65
CA SER A 15 -41.85 13.84 -52.68
C SER A 15 -41.38 15.28 -52.46
N GLY A 16 -41.50 15.75 -51.22
CA GLY A 16 -40.93 17.03 -50.76
C GLY A 16 -41.88 18.23 -50.84
N PHE A 17 -41.29 19.43 -50.78
CA PHE A 17 -42.00 20.70 -50.55
C PHE A 17 -42.75 21.28 -51.77
N ARG A 18 -42.68 20.65 -52.95
CA ARG A 18 -43.17 21.20 -54.22
C ARG A 18 -44.70 21.28 -54.28
N ILE A 19 -45.24 22.49 -54.38
CA ILE A 19 -46.70 22.74 -54.43
C ILE A 19 -47.19 22.97 -55.88
N PRO A 20 -48.32 22.38 -56.32
CA PRO A 20 -48.85 22.53 -57.69
C PRO A 20 -49.14 23.96 -58.16
N VAL A 21 -49.35 24.90 -57.22
CA VAL A 21 -49.75 26.29 -57.47
C VAL A 21 -48.85 27.27 -56.69
N ALA A 22 -47.56 27.00 -56.66
CA ALA A 22 -46.57 27.94 -56.12
C ALA A 22 -46.47 29.19 -57.01
N ASN A 23 -46.68 30.37 -56.44
CA ASN A 23 -46.24 31.63 -57.07
C ASN A 23 -44.70 31.71 -57.07
N GLU A 24 -44.14 32.71 -57.74
CA GLU A 24 -42.67 32.78 -57.87
C GLU A 24 -41.96 33.00 -56.52
N ASP A 25 -42.58 33.76 -55.60
CA ASP A 25 -42.09 33.96 -54.24
C ASP A 25 -42.00 32.63 -53.47
N ASN A 26 -43.02 31.77 -53.58
CA ASN A 26 -43.04 30.45 -52.97
C ASN A 26 -41.95 29.52 -53.54
N LYS A 27 -41.62 29.61 -54.84
CA LYS A 27 -40.49 28.85 -55.41
C LYS A 27 -39.14 29.36 -54.90
N GLN A 28 -39.00 30.67 -54.68
CA GLN A 28 -37.80 31.23 -54.06
C GLN A 28 -37.69 30.77 -52.60
N LEU A 29 -38.80 30.74 -51.86
CA LEU A 29 -38.87 30.17 -50.51
C LEU A 29 -38.53 28.67 -50.46
N GLU A 30 -39.02 27.85 -51.42
CA GLU A 30 -38.61 26.44 -51.53
C GLU A 30 -37.08 26.30 -51.67
N GLN A 31 -36.44 27.12 -52.52
CA GLN A 31 -34.98 27.12 -52.68
C GLN A 31 -34.24 27.66 -51.44
N GLU A 32 -34.78 28.65 -50.74
CA GLU A 32 -34.21 29.12 -49.48
C GLU A 32 -34.30 28.04 -48.40
N ILE A 33 -35.43 27.35 -48.27
CA ILE A 33 -35.62 26.23 -47.34
C ILE A 33 -34.60 25.13 -47.62
N GLU A 34 -34.38 24.74 -48.88
CA GLU A 34 -33.36 23.74 -49.23
C GLU A 34 -31.94 24.18 -48.85
N LYS A 35 -31.58 25.45 -49.09
CA LYS A 35 -30.29 26.02 -48.67
C LYS A 35 -30.15 26.04 -47.15
N LYS A 36 -31.18 26.46 -46.41
CA LYS A 36 -31.20 26.49 -44.93
C LYS A 36 -31.15 25.09 -44.33
N LEU A 37 -31.75 24.08 -44.98
CA LEU A 37 -31.67 22.67 -44.54
C LEU A 37 -30.25 22.10 -44.71
N LYS A 38 -29.53 22.45 -45.79
CA LYS A 38 -28.11 22.07 -45.96
C LYS A 38 -27.23 22.70 -44.87
N ILE A 39 -27.36 24.02 -44.66
CA ILE A 39 -26.66 24.77 -43.59
C ILE A 39 -27.02 24.21 -42.21
N LYS A 40 -28.28 23.83 -41.95
CA LYS A 40 -28.69 23.17 -40.70
C LYS A 40 -27.94 21.85 -40.49
N ASN A 41 -27.85 21.02 -41.52
CA ASN A 41 -27.18 19.72 -41.42
C ASN A 41 -25.67 19.91 -41.15
N GLU A 42 -25.02 20.82 -41.89
CA GLU A 42 -23.62 21.22 -41.66
C GLU A 42 -23.41 21.65 -40.19
N LEU A 43 -24.18 22.63 -39.71
CA LEU A 43 -24.14 23.11 -38.33
C LEU A 43 -24.43 22.01 -37.29
N THR A 44 -25.29 21.03 -37.57
CA THR A 44 -25.49 19.90 -36.65
C THR A 44 -24.26 18.99 -36.56
N THR A 45 -23.52 18.77 -37.66
CA THR A 45 -22.27 18.00 -37.62
C THR A 45 -21.16 18.76 -36.90
N GLU A 46 -21.05 20.08 -37.09
CA GLU A 46 -20.14 20.93 -36.31
C GLU A 46 -20.48 20.92 -34.82
N LEU A 47 -21.76 20.99 -34.46
CA LEU A 47 -22.24 20.95 -33.08
C LEU A 47 -21.95 19.60 -32.42
N GLU A 48 -22.07 18.48 -33.15
CA GLU A 48 -21.71 17.15 -32.64
C GLU A 48 -20.19 16.99 -32.47
N ASN A 49 -19.39 17.49 -33.42
CA ASN A 49 -17.93 17.51 -33.31
C ASN A 49 -17.46 18.38 -32.13
N ASN A 50 -18.10 19.53 -31.91
CA ASN A 50 -17.83 20.39 -30.76
C ASN A 50 -18.26 19.74 -29.42
N LYS A 51 -19.36 18.98 -29.38
CA LYS A 51 -19.71 18.16 -28.20
C LYS A 51 -18.62 17.14 -27.88
N LYS A 52 -18.19 16.32 -28.85
CA LYS A 52 -17.10 15.33 -28.68
C LYS A 52 -15.79 15.98 -28.20
N ARG A 53 -15.50 17.21 -28.65
CA ARG A 53 -14.38 18.02 -28.16
C ARG A 53 -14.57 18.51 -26.72
N ILE A 54 -15.78 18.91 -26.32
CA ILE A 54 -16.09 19.28 -24.93
C ILE A 54 -15.98 18.05 -24.02
N ASP A 55 -16.52 16.90 -24.42
CA ASP A 55 -16.50 15.66 -23.63
C ASP A 55 -15.07 15.18 -23.33
N SER A 56 -14.17 15.27 -24.32
CA SER A 56 -12.75 14.97 -24.16
C SER A 56 -12.00 15.99 -23.29
N ILE A 57 -12.32 17.29 -23.38
CA ILE A 57 -11.79 18.31 -22.47
C ILE A 57 -12.28 18.08 -21.03
N ASP A 58 -13.56 17.73 -20.84
CA ASP A 58 -14.12 17.40 -19.52
C ASP A 58 -13.63 16.04 -18.98
N GLN A 59 -13.11 15.15 -19.84
CA GLN A 59 -12.34 13.97 -19.42
C GLN A 59 -10.95 14.37 -18.92
N TYR A 60 -10.16 15.09 -19.74
CA TYR A 60 -8.85 15.59 -19.34
C TYR A 60 -8.89 16.43 -18.04
N LYS A 61 -9.97 17.19 -17.83
CA LYS A 61 -10.26 17.96 -16.60
C LYS A 61 -10.72 17.10 -15.41
N ARG A 62 -11.21 15.88 -15.62
CA ARG A 62 -11.38 14.86 -14.56
C ARG A 62 -10.02 14.26 -14.21
N ASP A 63 -9.21 13.94 -15.21
CA ASP A 63 -7.89 13.32 -15.02
C ASP A 63 -6.94 14.28 -14.27
N ILE A 64 -6.86 15.56 -14.66
CA ILE A 64 -6.16 16.62 -13.92
C ILE A 64 -6.63 16.72 -12.47
N LYS A 65 -7.92 16.54 -12.18
CA LYS A 65 -8.42 16.56 -10.79
C LYS A 65 -7.95 15.36 -9.99
N ILE A 66 -7.91 14.17 -10.61
CA ILE A 66 -7.37 12.96 -9.97
C ILE A 66 -5.90 13.18 -9.63
N GLU A 67 -5.09 13.62 -10.60
CA GLU A 67 -3.67 13.97 -10.41
C GLU A 67 -3.48 15.05 -9.34
N HIS A 68 -4.29 16.10 -9.33
CA HIS A 68 -4.23 17.13 -8.30
C HIS A 68 -4.52 16.56 -6.90
N THR A 69 -5.53 15.70 -6.75
CA THR A 69 -5.81 15.05 -5.45
C THR A 69 -4.74 14.02 -5.05
N TYR A 70 -4.06 13.38 -6.00
CA TYR A 70 -2.91 12.51 -5.72
C TYR A 70 -1.73 13.33 -5.21
N ASN A 71 -1.34 14.39 -5.94
CA ASN A 71 -0.27 15.30 -5.55
C ASN A 71 -0.57 16.01 -4.22
N GLN A 72 -1.83 16.38 -3.95
CA GLN A 72 -2.23 16.94 -2.66
C GLN A 72 -2.06 15.93 -1.50
N LYS A 73 -2.43 14.65 -1.70
CA LYS A 73 -2.19 13.59 -0.71
C LYS A 73 -0.69 13.36 -0.48
N LEU A 74 0.11 13.37 -1.55
CA LEU A 74 1.57 13.21 -1.48
C LEU A 74 2.21 14.38 -0.71
N LEU A 75 1.84 15.63 -1.01
CA LEU A 75 2.27 16.80 -0.24
C LEU A 75 1.84 16.72 1.23
N THR A 76 0.62 16.27 1.52
CA THR A 76 0.14 16.10 2.90
C THR A 76 0.95 15.03 3.64
N ALA A 77 1.32 13.94 2.97
CA ALA A 77 2.18 12.90 3.53
C ALA A 77 3.61 13.41 3.81
N TYR A 78 4.19 14.20 2.91
CA TYR A 78 5.50 14.83 3.13
C TYR A 78 5.48 15.85 4.28
N VAL A 79 4.41 16.65 4.41
CA VAL A 79 4.25 17.56 5.56
C VAL A 79 4.16 16.77 6.87
N ALA A 80 3.33 15.71 6.92
CA ALA A 80 3.21 14.86 8.10
C ALA A 80 4.52 14.11 8.45
N GLN A 81 5.31 13.72 7.44
CA GLN A 81 6.65 13.17 7.65
C GLN A 81 7.60 14.22 8.24
N TYR A 82 7.64 15.42 7.67
CA TYR A 82 8.48 16.53 8.16
C TYR A 82 8.11 16.94 9.59
N GLU A 83 6.82 17.00 9.92
CA GLU A 83 6.33 17.26 11.29
C GLU A 83 6.75 16.16 12.27
N ALA A 84 6.74 14.89 11.85
CA ALA A 84 7.21 13.77 12.66
C ALA A 84 8.75 13.80 12.86
N GLU A 85 9.52 14.08 11.80
CA GLU A 85 10.98 14.22 11.87
C GLU A 85 11.39 15.37 12.80
N ASN A 86 10.74 16.54 12.67
CA ASN A 86 10.91 17.71 13.54
C ASN A 86 10.52 17.42 15.01
N HIS A 87 9.51 16.56 15.24
CA HIS A 87 9.19 16.07 16.58
C HIS A 87 10.26 15.12 17.14
N TYR A 88 10.83 14.22 16.32
CA TYR A 88 11.93 13.35 16.74
C TYR A 88 13.22 14.12 17.03
N GLU A 89 13.51 15.15 16.24
CA GLU A 89 14.62 16.09 16.45
C GLU A 89 14.51 16.76 17.83
N LYS A 90 13.38 17.40 18.13
CA LYS A 90 13.11 18.02 19.45
C LYS A 90 13.12 17.04 20.62
N LEU A 91 12.66 15.80 20.40
CA LEU A 91 12.76 14.75 21.43
C LEU A 91 14.22 14.34 21.66
N SER A 92 15.07 14.34 20.62
CA SER A 92 16.51 14.14 20.74
C SER A 92 17.19 15.29 21.49
N GLU A 93 16.91 16.55 21.12
CA GLU A 93 17.41 17.75 21.82
C GLU A 93 17.03 17.71 23.31
N HIS A 94 15.78 17.36 23.63
CA HIS A 94 15.32 17.24 25.01
C HIS A 94 16.05 16.13 25.78
N ASN A 95 16.27 14.97 25.16
CA ASN A 95 16.96 13.85 25.78
C ASN A 95 18.45 14.16 25.99
N GLU A 96 19.11 14.78 25.02
CA GLU A 96 20.48 15.27 25.13
C GLU A 96 20.59 16.28 26.29
N ALA A 97 19.71 17.27 26.33
CA ALA A 97 19.64 18.24 27.43
C ALA A 97 19.19 17.63 28.77
N SER A 98 18.66 16.40 28.83
CA SER A 98 18.46 15.64 30.08
C SER A 98 19.75 14.97 30.52
N ILE A 99 20.41 14.27 29.58
CA ILE A 99 21.68 13.58 29.79
C ILE A 99 22.77 14.57 30.23
N GLU A 100 22.83 15.78 29.65
CA GLU A 100 23.74 16.86 30.12
C GLU A 100 23.48 17.25 31.59
N LYS A 101 22.21 17.33 32.00
CA LYS A 101 21.85 17.66 33.39
C LYS A 101 22.21 16.52 34.33
N GLU A 102 21.95 15.28 33.93
CA GLU A 102 22.31 14.06 34.66
C GLU A 102 23.83 13.93 34.84
N LEU A 103 24.61 14.17 33.77
CA LEU A 103 26.07 14.27 33.82
C LEU A 103 26.53 15.40 34.76
N CYS A 104 25.90 16.58 34.71
CA CYS A 104 26.20 17.68 35.62
C CYS A 104 25.90 17.36 37.10
N THR A 105 24.87 16.56 37.39
CA THR A 105 24.61 16.06 38.76
C THR A 105 25.62 15.00 39.18
N LEU A 106 25.93 14.02 38.32
CA LEU A 106 26.93 12.99 38.60
C LEU A 106 28.33 13.58 38.80
N GLU A 107 28.68 14.65 38.08
CA GLU A 107 29.92 15.41 38.32
C GLU A 107 29.96 16.08 39.70
N LYS A 108 28.82 16.59 40.21
CA LYS A 108 28.73 17.19 41.54
C LYS A 108 28.85 16.12 42.61
N GLU A 109 28.11 15.02 42.49
CA GLU A 109 28.22 13.86 43.39
C GLU A 109 29.64 13.28 43.42
N LYS A 110 30.32 13.22 42.27
CA LYS A 110 31.74 12.83 42.16
C LYS A 110 32.69 13.79 42.87
N LYS A 111 32.41 15.10 42.85
CA LYS A 111 33.19 16.11 43.58
C LYS A 111 32.93 16.00 45.09
N GLU A 112 31.67 15.95 45.51
CA GLU A 112 31.26 15.78 46.92
C GLU A 112 31.78 14.48 47.55
N THR A 113 31.73 13.36 46.82
CA THR A 113 32.28 12.09 47.29
C THR A 113 33.81 12.14 47.39
N GLY A 114 34.49 12.82 46.47
CA GLY A 114 35.92 13.11 46.56
C GLY A 114 36.28 13.94 47.80
N GLU A 115 35.52 15.00 48.08
CA GLU A 115 35.67 15.84 49.28
C GLU A 115 35.39 15.06 50.57
N ARG A 116 34.33 14.24 50.59
CA ARG A 116 33.98 13.36 51.72
C ARG A 116 35.08 12.34 52.01
N ILE A 117 35.67 11.74 50.96
CA ILE A 117 36.83 10.84 51.09
C ILE A 117 38.07 11.59 51.59
N ALA A 118 38.30 12.83 51.15
CA ALA A 118 39.39 13.67 51.65
C ALA A 118 39.19 14.05 53.13
N GLY A 119 37.95 14.33 53.55
CA GLY A 119 37.56 14.54 54.94
C GLY A 119 37.82 13.30 55.80
N MET A 120 37.29 12.14 55.39
CA MET A 120 37.51 10.86 56.08
C MET A 120 39.00 10.50 56.19
N LYS A 121 39.81 10.76 55.16
CA LYS A 121 41.27 10.55 55.22
C LYS A 121 41.97 11.44 56.27
N LYS A 122 41.55 12.71 56.41
CA LYS A 122 42.03 13.61 57.47
C LYS A 122 41.59 13.15 58.85
N GLU A 123 40.33 12.69 58.98
CA GLU A 123 39.77 12.20 60.24
C GLU A 123 40.43 10.90 60.72
N ILE A 124 40.67 9.95 59.82
CA ILE A 124 41.41 8.71 60.11
C ILE A 124 42.83 9.01 60.58
N LYS A 125 43.49 10.05 60.04
CA LYS A 125 44.81 10.50 60.54
C LYS A 125 44.71 11.01 61.98
N ARG A 126 43.76 11.90 62.26
CA ARG A 126 43.50 12.44 63.61
C ARG A 126 43.13 11.35 64.62
N LEU A 127 42.34 10.36 64.21
CA LEU A 127 41.93 9.24 65.05
C LEU A 127 43.08 8.25 65.34
N LYS A 128 44.03 8.07 64.41
CA LYS A 128 45.26 7.32 64.69
C LYS A 128 46.12 8.04 65.73
N GLU A 129 46.35 9.34 65.55
CA GLU A 129 47.10 10.19 66.48
C GLU A 129 46.47 10.18 67.89
N SER A 130 45.14 10.25 67.98
CA SER A 130 44.41 10.13 69.25
C SER A 130 44.39 8.71 69.83
N LEU A 131 44.41 7.67 68.99
CA LEU A 131 44.46 6.27 69.43
C LEU A 131 45.81 5.97 70.09
N ASP A 132 46.91 6.44 69.50
CA ASP A 132 48.25 6.23 70.04
C ASP A 132 48.39 6.92 71.41
N PHE A 133 47.96 8.19 71.54
CA PHE A 133 47.87 8.89 72.84
C PHE A 133 47.00 8.16 73.87
N SER A 134 45.92 7.50 73.45
CA SER A 134 45.05 6.75 74.38
C SER A 134 45.70 5.48 74.94
N LYS A 135 46.63 4.85 74.21
CA LYS A 135 47.38 3.66 74.69
C LYS A 135 48.26 4.03 75.88
N ASP A 136 48.93 5.18 75.78
CA ASP A 136 49.80 5.70 76.84
C ASP A 136 49.00 5.92 78.14
N ILE A 137 47.80 6.54 78.04
CA ILE A 137 46.89 6.73 79.18
C ILE A 137 46.38 5.41 79.77
N VAL A 138 46.03 4.42 78.95
CA VAL A 138 45.55 3.11 79.43
C VAL A 138 46.63 2.37 80.21
N SER A 139 47.91 2.49 79.82
CA SER A 139 49.03 1.92 80.58
C SER A 139 49.10 2.50 82.02
N LEU A 140 48.84 3.80 82.16
CA LEU A 140 48.93 4.54 83.42
C LEU A 140 47.72 4.26 84.32
N ASN A 141 46.50 4.24 83.76
CA ASN A 141 45.28 4.00 84.54
C ASN A 141 45.19 2.58 85.13
N LYS A 142 45.78 1.57 84.48
CA LYS A 142 45.81 0.18 84.99
C LYS A 142 46.45 0.08 86.38
N THR A 143 47.42 0.93 86.69
CA THR A 143 48.11 0.96 88.00
C THR A 143 47.22 1.44 89.15
N LYS A 144 46.15 2.19 88.84
CA LYS A 144 45.39 2.99 89.81
C LYS A 144 44.09 2.32 90.28
N ILE A 145 43.51 1.44 89.46
CA ILE A 145 42.27 0.71 89.80
C ILE A 145 42.49 -0.24 90.98
N LEU A 146 43.66 -0.87 91.06
CA LEU A 146 44.06 -1.79 92.14
C LEU A 146 44.10 -1.16 93.55
N GLN A 147 43.93 0.16 93.67
CA GLN A 147 43.95 0.91 94.94
C GLN A 147 42.54 1.29 95.45
N LEU A 148 41.48 1.02 94.69
CA LEU A 148 40.12 1.52 94.98
C LEU A 148 39.10 0.43 95.31
N GLU A 149 39.46 -0.84 95.13
CA GLU A 149 38.58 -2.00 95.34
C GLU A 149 38.34 -2.32 96.83
N GLU A 150 39.14 -1.73 97.73
CA GLU A 150 39.18 -2.02 99.17
C GLU A 150 38.13 -1.28 100.03
N ILE A 151 37.48 -0.23 99.50
CA ILE A 151 36.76 0.78 100.31
C ILE A 151 35.22 0.60 100.33
N LEU A 152 34.63 -0.08 99.36
CA LEU A 152 33.18 -0.05 99.11
C LEU A 152 32.38 -1.17 99.82
N SER A 153 32.10 -1.03 101.13
CA SER A 153 31.22 -1.98 101.86
C SER A 153 30.60 -1.42 103.16
N ARG A 154 29.41 -0.76 103.10
CA ARG A 154 28.30 -0.73 104.11
C ARG A 154 27.19 0.30 103.77
N ASP A 155 25.98 0.09 104.29
CA ASP A 155 24.71 0.66 103.77
C ASP A 155 23.78 1.32 104.83
N GLU A 156 22.92 2.27 104.41
CA GLU A 156 21.80 2.85 105.20
C GLU A 156 20.54 3.24 104.34
N GLU A 157 20.15 2.46 103.32
CA GLU A 157 19.21 2.96 102.27
C GLU A 157 17.70 3.01 102.60
N ASN A 158 17.20 2.24 103.58
CA ASN A 158 15.83 1.70 103.50
C ASN A 158 14.65 2.67 103.76
N GLU A 159 14.75 3.67 104.64
CA GLU A 159 13.58 4.56 104.89
C GLU A 159 13.38 5.60 103.77
N LEU A 160 14.49 6.05 103.16
CA LEU A 160 14.45 6.90 101.97
C LEU A 160 13.76 6.20 100.79
N LEU A 161 13.74 4.86 100.76
CA LEU A 161 13.21 4.06 99.67
C LEU A 161 11.69 4.29 99.46
N LEU A 162 10.87 4.25 100.50
CA LEU A 162 9.40 4.31 100.35
C LEU A 162 8.90 5.66 99.81
N LYS A 163 9.46 6.77 100.28
CA LYS A 163 9.15 8.12 99.75
C LYS A 163 9.78 8.39 98.38
N LYS A 164 10.81 7.62 97.98
CA LYS A 164 11.30 7.57 96.60
C LYS A 164 10.32 6.81 95.70
N VAL A 165 9.84 5.61 96.08
CA VAL A 165 8.96 4.74 95.27
C VAL A 165 7.73 5.47 94.73
N ALA A 166 6.90 6.07 95.60
CA ALA A 166 5.69 6.78 95.13
C ALA A 166 6.00 7.98 94.18
N LYS A 167 7.20 8.55 94.26
CA LYS A 167 7.70 9.58 93.33
C LYS A 167 8.33 9.00 92.06
N PHE A 168 8.78 7.75 92.08
CA PHE A 168 9.14 6.99 90.88
C PHE A 168 7.88 6.57 90.13
N ASP A 169 6.88 5.95 90.80
CA ASP A 169 5.63 5.50 90.17
C ASP A 169 4.94 6.61 89.38
N MET A 170 4.82 7.82 89.95
CA MET A 170 4.20 8.96 89.27
C MET A 170 5.09 9.62 88.20
N LYS A 171 6.42 9.43 88.26
CA LYS A 171 7.31 9.75 87.13
C LYS A 171 7.17 8.73 86.02
N ASP A 172 7.04 7.46 86.36
CA ASP A 172 7.06 6.34 85.43
C ASP A 172 5.71 6.19 84.71
N PHE A 173 4.59 6.48 85.37
CA PHE A 173 3.31 6.74 84.73
C PHE A 173 3.43 7.85 83.67
N LYS A 174 4.08 8.99 84.00
CA LYS A 174 4.29 10.08 83.04
C LYS A 174 5.25 9.71 81.90
N LYS A 175 6.30 8.92 82.16
CA LYS A 175 7.16 8.34 81.10
C LYS A 175 6.36 7.41 80.19
N LEU A 176 5.50 6.57 80.75
CA LEU A 176 4.68 5.60 80.02
C LEU A 176 3.60 6.30 79.17
N ASP A 177 2.94 7.35 79.69
CA ASP A 177 1.99 8.11 78.87
C ASP A 177 2.69 8.92 77.78
N LEU A 178 3.83 9.56 78.05
CA LEU A 178 4.64 10.20 77.01
C LEU A 178 5.14 9.17 75.96
N LYS A 179 5.47 7.95 76.37
CA LYS A 179 5.81 6.85 75.45
C LYS A 179 4.60 6.40 74.63
N ARG A 180 3.40 6.32 75.24
CA ARG A 180 2.13 6.03 74.55
C ARG A 180 1.81 7.11 73.51
N GLN A 181 1.91 8.38 73.87
CA GLN A 181 1.69 9.51 72.95
C GLN A 181 2.67 9.48 71.77
N LYS A 182 3.96 9.21 72.03
CA LYS A 182 4.97 9.02 70.98
C LYS A 182 4.61 7.85 70.05
N LEU A 183 4.35 6.65 70.60
CA LEU A 183 3.97 5.47 69.83
C LEU A 183 2.69 5.67 69.01
N VAL A 184 1.71 6.44 69.49
CA VAL A 184 0.53 6.83 68.70
C VAL A 184 0.93 7.75 67.55
N SER A 185 1.75 8.78 67.80
CA SER A 185 2.22 9.68 66.73
C SER A 185 3.08 8.96 65.68
N GLU A 186 3.89 7.98 66.10
CA GLU A 186 4.67 7.10 65.23
C GLU A 186 3.74 6.20 64.40
N LEU A 187 2.74 5.56 65.02
CA LEU A 187 1.71 4.77 64.31
C LEU A 187 0.95 5.60 63.26
N ASP A 188 0.62 6.86 63.55
CA ASP A 188 -0.06 7.73 62.58
C ASP A 188 0.89 8.29 61.51
N VAL A 189 2.21 8.34 61.74
CA VAL A 189 3.20 8.52 60.67
C VAL A 189 3.29 7.26 59.81
N TYR A 190 3.37 6.07 60.40
CA TYR A 190 3.42 4.79 59.67
C TYR A 190 2.15 4.58 58.83
N ARG A 191 0.95 4.80 59.38
CA ARG A 191 -0.32 4.77 58.64
C ARG A 191 -0.31 5.69 57.42
N ARG A 192 0.11 6.95 57.59
CA ARG A 192 0.22 7.91 56.47
C ARG A 192 1.29 7.49 55.45
N SER A 193 2.37 6.82 55.87
CA SER A 193 3.36 6.27 54.94
C SER A 193 2.81 5.06 54.15
N VAL A 194 2.03 4.19 54.80
CA VAL A 194 1.40 3.02 54.17
C VAL A 194 0.32 3.46 53.17
N VAL A 195 -0.52 4.44 53.50
CA VAL A 195 -1.49 5.01 52.56
C VAL A 195 -0.79 5.57 51.33
N ARG A 196 0.23 6.43 51.49
CA ARG A 196 1.01 6.94 50.34
C ARG A 196 1.65 5.83 49.51
N MET A 197 2.22 4.80 50.13
CA MET A 197 2.78 3.66 49.38
C MET A 197 1.71 2.87 48.62
N ILE A 198 0.48 2.77 49.13
CA ILE A 198 -0.66 2.16 48.41
C ILE A 198 -1.08 3.06 47.24
N ASP A 199 -1.18 4.38 47.45
CA ASP A 199 -1.49 5.35 46.39
C ASP A 199 -0.42 5.32 45.27
N GLU A 200 0.87 5.32 45.65
CA GLU A 200 2.01 5.21 44.73
C GLU A 200 2.02 3.89 43.95
N ILE A 201 1.68 2.76 44.59
CA ILE A 201 1.53 1.45 43.93
C ILE A 201 0.37 1.49 42.95
N TYR A 202 -0.80 2.02 43.33
CA TYR A 202 -1.97 2.14 42.46
C TYR A 202 -1.68 3.02 41.24
N GLU A 203 -0.95 4.14 41.40
CA GLU A 203 -0.45 4.91 40.26
C GLU A 203 0.43 4.08 39.32
N LYS A 204 1.33 3.24 39.86
CA LYS A 204 2.19 2.38 39.02
C LYS A 204 1.38 1.29 38.32
N GLU A 205 0.39 0.69 38.98
CA GLU A 205 -0.52 -0.29 38.37
C GLU A 205 -1.33 0.33 37.22
N VAL A 206 -1.89 1.53 37.40
CA VAL A 206 -2.61 2.26 36.34
C VAL A 206 -1.67 2.62 35.16
N VAL A 207 -0.42 3.00 35.43
CA VAL A 207 0.58 3.24 34.38
C VAL A 207 0.97 1.93 33.66
N LEU A 208 1.16 0.83 34.39
CA LEU A 208 1.47 -0.49 33.81
C LEU A 208 0.31 -1.01 32.95
N GLU A 209 -0.94 -0.86 33.39
CA GLU A 209 -2.14 -1.18 32.60
C GLU A 209 -2.20 -0.38 31.29
N ARG A 210 -1.98 0.94 31.35
CA ARG A 210 -1.96 1.81 30.16
C ARG A 210 -0.84 1.39 29.21
N THR A 211 0.35 1.11 29.76
CA THR A 211 1.51 0.66 28.98
C THR A 211 1.26 -0.71 28.34
N ALA A 212 0.63 -1.64 29.04
CA ALA A 212 0.21 -2.93 28.48
C ALA A 212 -0.82 -2.79 27.35
N LYS A 213 -1.79 -1.87 27.50
CA LYS A 213 -2.77 -1.53 26.45
C LYS A 213 -2.09 -0.89 25.22
N PHE A 214 -1.08 -0.04 25.42
CA PHE A 214 -0.27 0.47 24.30
C PHE A 214 0.58 -0.64 23.64
N TYR A 215 1.15 -1.58 24.41
CA TYR A 215 1.87 -2.72 23.85
C TYR A 215 0.97 -3.64 23.01
N THR A 216 -0.27 -3.91 23.42
CA THR A 216 -1.20 -4.69 22.58
C THR A 216 -1.56 -3.95 21.29
N GLN A 217 -1.87 -2.65 21.37
CA GLN A 217 -2.12 -1.81 20.18
C GLN A 217 -0.92 -1.75 19.22
N ALA A 218 0.31 -1.67 19.75
CA ALA A 218 1.54 -1.71 18.96
C ALA A 218 1.76 -3.08 18.31
N LEU A 219 1.48 -4.18 19.02
CA LEU A 219 1.57 -5.54 18.48
C LEU A 219 0.55 -5.80 17.37
N ASP A 220 -0.69 -5.31 17.50
CA ASP A 220 -1.71 -5.44 16.47
C ASP A 220 -1.44 -4.52 15.27
N SER A 221 -0.92 -3.31 15.50
CA SER A 221 -0.41 -2.44 14.42
C SER A 221 0.73 -3.11 13.65
N ARG A 222 1.66 -3.78 14.36
CA ARG A 222 2.75 -4.57 13.76
C ARG A 222 2.22 -5.77 12.98
N ARG A 223 1.18 -6.46 13.47
CA ARG A 223 0.51 -7.56 12.74
C ARG A 223 -0.10 -7.07 11.43
N GLN A 224 -0.86 -5.98 11.46
CA GLN A 224 -1.44 -5.37 10.26
C GLN A 224 -0.37 -4.92 9.25
N LEU A 225 0.76 -4.38 9.73
CA LEU A 225 1.90 -4.02 8.87
C LEU A 225 2.54 -5.24 8.22
N ILE A 226 2.76 -6.32 8.99
CA ILE A 226 3.28 -7.60 8.47
C ILE A 226 2.31 -8.22 7.46
N GLU A 227 1.00 -8.14 7.70
CA GLU A 227 -0.02 -8.65 6.77
C GLU A 227 -0.01 -7.87 5.44
N ARG A 228 -0.05 -6.52 5.49
CA ARG A 228 0.06 -5.66 4.30
C ARG A 228 1.37 -5.87 3.55
N TRP A 229 2.48 -6.05 4.27
CA TRP A 229 3.78 -6.37 3.67
C TRP A 229 3.77 -7.75 3.00
N THR A 230 3.17 -8.76 3.64
CA THR A 230 3.01 -10.11 3.07
C THR A 230 2.15 -10.10 1.81
N GLN A 231 1.03 -9.35 1.82
CA GLN A 231 0.19 -9.11 0.64
C GLN A 231 0.98 -8.41 -0.48
N SER A 232 1.81 -7.42 -0.15
CA SER A 232 2.68 -6.72 -1.10
C SER A 232 3.73 -7.65 -1.72
N VAL A 233 4.36 -8.51 -0.91
CA VAL A 233 5.32 -9.54 -1.38
C VAL A 233 4.65 -10.60 -2.24
N LEU A 234 3.39 -10.96 -1.96
CA LEU A 234 2.60 -11.85 -2.83
C LEU A 234 2.31 -11.22 -4.19
N ILE A 235 1.94 -9.92 -4.23
CA ILE A 235 1.73 -9.17 -5.47
C ILE A 235 3.04 -9.04 -6.27
N LEU A 236 4.18 -8.83 -5.61
CA LEU A 236 5.49 -8.82 -6.26
C LEU A 236 5.81 -10.21 -6.86
N ARG A 237 5.64 -11.30 -6.10
CA ARG A 237 5.84 -12.66 -6.63
C ARG A 237 4.89 -13.02 -7.78
N GLN A 238 3.66 -12.51 -7.79
CA GLN A 238 2.75 -12.66 -8.93
C GLN A 238 3.32 -11.94 -10.17
N ARG A 239 3.77 -10.68 -10.02
CA ARG A 239 4.42 -9.93 -11.10
C ARG A 239 5.71 -10.61 -11.58
N ASP A 240 6.55 -11.14 -10.70
CA ASP A 240 7.77 -11.87 -11.07
C ASP A 240 7.44 -13.13 -11.89
N ASN A 241 6.41 -13.88 -11.49
CA ASN A 241 5.91 -15.04 -12.23
C ASN A 241 5.35 -14.64 -13.62
N ASP A 242 4.62 -13.53 -13.70
CA ASP A 242 4.05 -13.05 -14.96
C ASP A 242 5.14 -12.48 -15.89
N ILE A 243 6.16 -11.81 -15.35
CA ILE A 243 7.38 -11.43 -16.08
C ILE A 243 8.09 -12.69 -16.61
N GLN A 244 8.19 -13.77 -15.83
CA GLN A 244 8.76 -15.03 -16.32
C GLN A 244 7.92 -15.73 -17.40
N LYS A 245 6.59 -15.55 -17.43
CA LYS A 245 5.75 -16.01 -18.56
C LYS A 245 6.06 -15.19 -19.81
N ILE A 246 6.02 -13.87 -19.70
CA ILE A 246 6.28 -12.93 -20.80
C ILE A 246 7.70 -13.14 -21.37
N LEU A 247 8.70 -13.41 -20.53
CA LEU A 247 10.06 -13.73 -20.99
C LEU A 247 10.10 -15.04 -21.80
N LYS A 248 9.38 -16.09 -21.38
CA LYS A 248 9.27 -17.36 -22.14
C LYS A 248 8.48 -17.19 -23.45
N GLU A 249 7.46 -16.33 -23.45
CA GLU A 249 6.73 -15.95 -24.67
C GLU A 249 7.65 -15.17 -25.62
N ILE A 250 8.50 -14.28 -25.12
CA ILE A 250 9.54 -13.59 -25.92
C ILE A 250 10.60 -14.58 -26.44
N GLU A 251 11.00 -15.58 -25.65
CA GLU A 251 11.96 -16.62 -26.08
C GLU A 251 11.38 -17.52 -27.17
N THR A 252 10.13 -17.96 -27.05
CA THR A 252 9.45 -18.77 -28.09
C THR A 252 9.13 -17.97 -29.35
N LEU A 253 8.78 -16.68 -29.24
CA LEU A 253 8.66 -15.79 -30.39
C LEU A 253 10.02 -15.52 -31.06
N ARG A 254 11.12 -15.48 -30.28
CA ARG A 254 12.49 -15.40 -30.83
C ARG A 254 12.90 -16.67 -31.55
N SER A 255 12.64 -17.86 -31.00
CA SER A 255 12.99 -19.12 -31.68
C SER A 255 12.19 -19.27 -32.97
N ALA A 256 10.88 -19.02 -32.95
CA ALA A 256 10.04 -18.99 -34.14
C ALA A 256 10.51 -17.91 -35.16
N GLY A 257 10.99 -16.76 -34.69
CA GLY A 257 11.60 -15.73 -35.54
C GLY A 257 12.89 -16.19 -36.22
N VAL A 258 13.75 -16.93 -35.50
CA VAL A 258 14.97 -17.53 -36.06
C VAL A 258 14.63 -18.64 -37.06
N GLU A 259 13.69 -19.53 -36.75
CA GLU A 259 13.20 -20.57 -37.69
C GLU A 259 12.59 -19.96 -38.98
N LYS A 260 11.92 -18.80 -38.86
CA LYS A 260 11.43 -18.07 -40.03
C LYS A 260 12.54 -17.37 -40.81
N LEU A 261 13.61 -16.93 -40.14
CA LEU A 261 14.78 -16.38 -40.83
C LEU A 261 15.60 -17.48 -41.53
N THR A 262 15.80 -18.66 -40.93
CA THR A 262 16.50 -19.76 -41.60
C THR A 262 15.72 -20.26 -42.81
N THR A 263 14.41 -20.48 -42.67
CA THR A 263 13.57 -20.89 -43.82
C THR A 263 13.45 -19.81 -44.90
N PHE A 264 13.59 -18.53 -44.55
CA PHE A 264 13.72 -17.45 -45.55
C PHE A 264 15.07 -17.54 -46.28
N ASN A 265 16.19 -17.61 -45.55
CA ASN A 265 17.53 -17.71 -46.13
C ASN A 265 17.68 -18.97 -47.02
N GLU A 266 17.17 -20.12 -46.59
CA GLU A 266 17.09 -21.36 -47.39
C GLU A 266 16.32 -21.14 -48.71
N SER A 267 15.24 -20.35 -48.68
CA SER A 267 14.48 -20.00 -49.88
C SER A 267 15.18 -18.98 -50.79
N GLU A 268 16.03 -18.12 -50.22
CA GLU A 268 16.85 -17.14 -50.95
C GLU A 268 18.06 -17.82 -51.62
N GLU A 269 18.76 -18.72 -50.92
CA GLU A 269 19.81 -19.59 -51.48
C GLU A 269 19.24 -20.52 -52.57
N PHE A 270 18.04 -21.08 -52.36
CA PHE A 270 17.34 -21.85 -53.39
C PHE A 270 16.99 -20.97 -54.61
N LEU A 271 16.54 -19.73 -54.41
CA LEU A 271 16.25 -18.81 -55.51
C LEU A 271 17.53 -18.43 -56.27
N GLU A 272 18.64 -18.11 -55.59
CA GLU A 272 19.90 -17.77 -56.25
C GLU A 272 20.49 -18.97 -57.01
N THR A 273 20.45 -20.17 -56.43
CA THR A 273 20.88 -21.39 -57.13
C THR A 273 20.02 -21.67 -58.36
N GLN A 274 18.68 -21.51 -58.29
CA GLN A 274 17.81 -21.61 -59.47
C GLN A 274 18.09 -20.52 -60.52
N VAL A 275 18.35 -19.28 -60.11
CA VAL A 275 18.74 -18.19 -61.03
C VAL A 275 20.07 -18.52 -61.73
N ASN A 276 21.05 -19.09 -61.01
CA ASN A 276 22.32 -19.49 -61.59
C ASN A 276 22.20 -20.73 -62.48
N CYS A 277 21.36 -21.72 -62.13
CA CYS A 277 21.00 -22.83 -63.03
C CYS A 277 20.33 -22.32 -64.32
N ASN A 278 19.39 -21.37 -64.23
CA ASN A 278 18.76 -20.78 -65.41
C ASN A 278 19.76 -20.00 -66.28
N ARG A 279 20.71 -19.26 -65.68
CA ARG A 279 21.81 -18.59 -66.42
C ARG A 279 22.71 -19.59 -67.15
N LEU A 280 23.01 -20.74 -66.53
CA LEU A 280 23.79 -21.81 -67.16
C LEU A 280 23.02 -22.46 -68.31
N LEU A 281 21.74 -22.79 -68.12
CA LEU A 281 20.87 -23.32 -69.18
C LEU A 281 20.72 -22.34 -70.34
N GLU A 282 20.54 -21.04 -70.08
CA GLU A 282 20.55 -20.00 -71.11
C GLU A 282 21.87 -19.97 -71.90
N TYR A 283 23.01 -20.15 -71.22
CA TYR A 283 24.31 -20.19 -71.87
C TYR A 283 24.49 -21.46 -72.73
N GLU A 284 24.07 -22.62 -72.23
CA GLU A 284 24.07 -23.87 -72.99
C GLU A 284 23.15 -23.79 -74.22
N ILE A 285 21.93 -23.27 -74.06
CA ILE A 285 21.00 -23.00 -75.17
C ILE A 285 21.68 -22.11 -76.22
N LYS A 286 22.30 -20.99 -75.82
CA LYS A 286 23.03 -20.09 -76.74
C LYS A 286 24.23 -20.75 -77.43
N GLN A 287 24.84 -21.78 -76.84
CA GLN A 287 25.89 -22.58 -77.49
C GLN A 287 25.31 -23.63 -78.45
N VAL A 288 24.20 -24.30 -78.08
CA VAL A 288 23.46 -25.21 -78.96
C VAL A 288 22.91 -24.46 -80.18
N GLU A 289 22.34 -23.27 -80.00
CA GLU A 289 21.90 -22.39 -81.09
C GLU A 289 23.04 -22.05 -82.05
N LYS A 290 24.25 -21.73 -81.55
CA LYS A 290 25.44 -21.51 -82.38
C LYS A 290 25.91 -22.78 -83.11
N ILE A 291 25.66 -23.97 -82.56
CA ILE A 291 25.95 -25.25 -83.23
C ILE A 291 24.90 -25.50 -84.32
N VAL A 292 23.61 -25.30 -84.02
CA VAL A 292 22.49 -25.44 -84.96
C VAL A 292 22.59 -24.43 -86.11
N ALA A 293 22.98 -23.19 -85.85
CA ALA A 293 23.22 -22.18 -86.89
C ALA A 293 24.33 -22.62 -87.85
N ARG A 294 25.50 -23.05 -87.33
CA ARG A 294 26.60 -23.58 -88.15
C ARG A 294 26.21 -24.88 -88.89
N ALA A 295 25.34 -25.71 -88.32
CA ALA A 295 24.82 -26.89 -88.99
C ALA A 295 23.85 -26.54 -90.13
N ARG A 296 22.98 -25.53 -89.95
CA ARG A 296 22.10 -24.99 -91.00
C ARG A 296 22.91 -24.36 -92.13
N GLU A 297 23.95 -23.58 -91.81
CA GLU A 297 24.86 -22.98 -92.80
C GLU A 297 25.61 -24.05 -93.62
N ARG A 298 26.14 -25.09 -92.96
CA ARG A 298 26.76 -26.23 -93.65
C ARG A 298 25.77 -26.98 -94.54
N ARG A 299 24.52 -27.18 -94.08
CA ARG A 299 23.49 -27.82 -94.88
C ARG A 299 23.18 -26.99 -96.12
N MET A 300 22.98 -25.67 -95.96
CA MET A 300 22.73 -24.76 -97.08
C MET A 300 23.84 -24.82 -98.14
N LYS A 301 25.11 -24.87 -97.75
CA LYS A 301 26.23 -25.03 -98.70
C LYS A 301 26.24 -26.40 -99.38
N LEU A 302 25.89 -27.48 -98.68
CA LEU A 302 25.71 -28.80 -99.28
C LEU A 302 24.49 -28.86 -100.21
N ASP A 303 23.41 -28.15 -99.89
CA ASP A 303 22.23 -27.99 -100.74
C ASP A 303 22.62 -27.24 -102.04
N GLU A 304 23.42 -26.16 -101.93
CA GLU A 304 24.01 -25.40 -103.06
C GLU A 304 24.97 -26.27 -103.91
N ASP A 305 25.89 -27.02 -103.30
CA ASP A 305 26.81 -27.94 -103.97
C ASP A 305 26.04 -29.04 -104.74
N VAL A 306 24.95 -29.57 -104.14
CA VAL A 306 24.08 -30.56 -104.78
C VAL A 306 23.32 -29.97 -105.96
N ASP A 307 22.86 -28.72 -105.89
CA ASP A 307 22.23 -28.06 -107.04
C ASP A 307 23.23 -27.78 -108.18
N MET A 308 24.47 -27.41 -107.85
CA MET A 308 25.56 -27.27 -108.82
C MET A 308 25.91 -28.60 -109.49
N LEU A 309 26.07 -29.68 -108.72
CA LEU A 309 26.28 -31.04 -109.26
C LEU A 309 25.09 -31.52 -110.09
N ASN A 310 23.86 -31.14 -109.74
CA ASN A 310 22.67 -31.39 -110.55
C ASN A 310 22.71 -30.63 -111.89
N LEU A 311 23.23 -29.39 -111.92
CA LEU A 311 23.43 -28.63 -113.17
C LEU A 311 24.52 -29.26 -114.03
N GLU A 312 25.64 -29.70 -113.45
CA GLU A 312 26.66 -30.47 -114.16
C GLU A 312 26.10 -31.78 -114.73
N PHE A 313 25.37 -32.56 -113.94
CA PHE A 313 24.72 -33.78 -114.41
C PHE A 313 23.73 -33.50 -115.56
N LYS A 314 22.93 -32.43 -115.46
CA LYS A 314 22.01 -32.00 -116.53
C LYS A 314 22.76 -31.62 -117.82
N THR A 315 23.92 -30.97 -117.75
CA THR A 315 24.73 -30.64 -118.94
C THR A 315 25.44 -31.85 -119.53
N LYS A 316 26.09 -32.69 -118.71
CA LYS A 316 26.70 -33.96 -119.16
C LYS A 316 25.68 -34.88 -119.82
N LYS A 317 24.44 -34.92 -119.30
CA LYS A 317 23.33 -35.68 -119.90
C LYS A 317 22.89 -35.14 -121.27
N ARG A 318 22.93 -33.82 -121.51
CA ARG A 318 22.70 -33.25 -122.86
C ARG A 318 23.78 -33.70 -123.84
N ILE A 319 25.05 -33.54 -123.46
CA ILE A 319 26.20 -33.96 -124.28
C ILE A 319 26.13 -35.47 -124.60
N LEU A 320 25.74 -36.31 -123.63
CA LEU A 320 25.58 -37.74 -123.86
C LEU A 320 24.45 -38.05 -124.85
N ASN A 321 23.31 -37.36 -124.75
CA ASN A 321 22.20 -37.50 -125.71
C ASN A 321 22.62 -37.05 -127.13
N GLU A 322 23.37 -35.95 -127.24
CA GLU A 322 23.90 -35.44 -128.52
C GLU A 322 24.85 -36.46 -129.17
N LEU A 323 25.77 -37.05 -128.38
CA LEU A 323 26.66 -38.13 -128.83
C LEU A 323 25.87 -39.40 -129.22
N GLU A 324 24.83 -39.77 -128.46
CA GLU A 324 23.96 -40.91 -128.81
C GLU A 324 23.23 -40.66 -130.15
N GLN A 325 22.82 -39.41 -130.41
CA GLN A 325 22.17 -39.00 -131.65
C GLN A 325 23.16 -38.99 -132.84
N GLN A 326 24.41 -38.57 -132.64
CA GLN A 326 25.49 -38.72 -133.63
C GLN A 326 25.75 -40.21 -133.95
N ILE A 327 25.81 -41.08 -132.94
CA ILE A 327 25.99 -42.53 -133.11
C ILE A 327 24.80 -43.15 -133.84
N LYS A 328 23.57 -42.69 -133.60
CA LYS A 328 22.36 -43.12 -134.34
C LYS A 328 22.46 -42.75 -135.83
N ASN A 329 22.90 -41.54 -136.15
CA ASN A 329 23.11 -41.09 -137.53
C ASN A 329 24.17 -41.96 -138.25
N LEU A 330 25.36 -42.12 -137.66
CA LEU A 330 26.44 -42.96 -138.22
C LEU A 330 25.99 -44.43 -138.44
N ARG A 331 25.13 -44.97 -137.57
CA ARG A 331 24.54 -46.31 -137.75
C ARG A 331 23.55 -46.37 -138.93
N ILE A 332 22.84 -45.30 -139.25
CA ILE A 332 21.98 -45.20 -140.43
C ILE A 332 22.84 -45.18 -141.71
N ASP A 333 23.91 -44.39 -141.73
CA ASP A 333 24.83 -44.30 -142.87
C ASP A 333 25.50 -45.65 -143.18
N ILE A 334 26.02 -46.33 -142.14
CA ILE A 334 26.60 -47.67 -142.25
C ILE A 334 25.55 -48.69 -142.76
N LYS A 335 24.27 -48.55 -142.38
CA LYS A 335 23.19 -49.42 -142.86
C LYS A 335 22.90 -49.16 -144.35
N GLY A 336 22.91 -47.91 -144.80
CA GLY A 336 22.76 -47.54 -146.21
C GLY A 336 23.88 -48.12 -147.08
N LEU A 337 25.14 -47.92 -146.67
CA LEU A 337 26.32 -48.47 -147.36
C LEU A 337 26.29 -50.00 -147.46
N ARG A 338 25.91 -50.70 -146.37
CA ARG A 338 25.73 -52.16 -146.39
C ARG A 338 24.65 -52.61 -147.37
N GLY A 339 23.54 -51.87 -147.48
CA GLY A 339 22.48 -52.13 -148.47
C GLY A 339 22.99 -52.11 -149.91
N SER A 340 23.77 -51.08 -150.28
CA SER A 340 24.35 -50.97 -151.62
C SER A 340 25.33 -52.10 -151.96
N ILE A 341 26.08 -52.61 -150.98
CA ILE A 341 27.01 -53.73 -151.18
C ILE A 341 26.25 -55.04 -151.44
N ILE A 342 25.15 -55.28 -150.71
CA ILE A 342 24.34 -56.51 -150.86
C ILE A 342 23.69 -56.59 -152.24
N ASN A 343 23.17 -55.49 -152.78
CA ASN A 343 22.59 -55.50 -154.14
C ASN A 343 23.64 -55.77 -155.22
N LYS A 344 24.85 -55.20 -155.13
CA LYS A 344 25.94 -55.50 -156.08
C LYS A 344 26.43 -56.95 -155.99
N LYS A 345 26.46 -57.55 -154.79
CA LYS A 345 26.81 -58.98 -154.64
C LYS A 345 25.80 -59.93 -155.28
N ARG A 346 24.50 -59.59 -155.28
CA ARG A 346 23.44 -60.45 -155.85
C ARG A 346 23.58 -60.61 -157.36
N GLN A 347 23.77 -59.51 -158.10
CA GLN A 347 23.93 -59.53 -159.57
C GLN A 347 25.15 -60.35 -160.04
N ILE A 348 26.20 -60.42 -159.22
CA ILE A 348 27.39 -61.25 -159.49
C ILE A 348 27.07 -62.74 -159.28
N HIS A 349 26.31 -63.10 -158.25
CA HIS A 349 25.91 -64.48 -157.95
C HIS A 349 25.08 -65.11 -159.08
N ASP A 350 24.05 -64.40 -159.54
CA ASP A 350 23.11 -64.88 -160.58
C ASP A 350 23.77 -65.00 -161.98
N SER A 351 24.98 -64.47 -162.11
CA SER A 351 25.86 -64.60 -163.28
C SER A 351 26.88 -65.73 -163.11
N ALA A 352 27.43 -65.90 -161.90
CA ALA A 352 28.40 -66.94 -161.58
C ALA A 352 27.78 -68.35 -161.55
N GLN A 353 26.56 -68.51 -161.06
CA GLN A 353 25.92 -69.82 -160.92
C GLN A 353 25.75 -70.52 -162.28
N ARG A 354 25.37 -69.78 -163.33
CA ARG A 354 25.28 -70.27 -164.73
C ARG A 354 26.62 -70.67 -165.37
N ILE A 355 27.75 -70.34 -164.75
CA ILE A 355 29.10 -70.78 -165.19
C ILE A 355 29.57 -71.98 -164.37
N ASN A 356 29.08 -72.14 -163.14
CA ASN A 356 29.52 -73.21 -162.24
C ASN A 356 28.91 -74.57 -162.62
N ASP A 357 27.69 -74.59 -163.14
CA ASP A 357 27.01 -75.81 -163.62
C ASP A 357 27.68 -76.42 -164.88
N MET A 358 28.57 -75.68 -165.55
CA MET A 358 29.46 -76.19 -166.61
C MET A 358 30.87 -76.56 -166.12
N LYS A 359 31.14 -76.53 -164.81
CA LYS A 359 32.47 -76.78 -164.21
C LYS A 359 32.54 -77.91 -163.20
N SER A 360 31.47 -78.68 -163.01
CA SER A 360 31.41 -79.82 -162.09
C SER A 360 32.10 -81.09 -162.61
N SER A 361 33.33 -81.00 -163.14
CA SER A 361 33.98 -82.13 -163.83
C SER A 361 35.52 -82.21 -163.76
N LEU A 362 36.21 -81.48 -162.88
CA LEU A 362 37.65 -81.71 -162.66
C LEU A 362 38.09 -81.48 -161.18
N THR A 363 38.68 -82.52 -160.58
CA THR A 363 39.64 -82.56 -159.45
C THR A 363 39.38 -81.66 -158.22
N GLU A 364 39.04 -82.16 -157.03
CA GLU A 364 39.79 -83.04 -156.11
C GLU A 364 40.90 -82.36 -155.25
N VAL A 365 40.53 -82.00 -154.00
CA VAL A 365 41.06 -82.56 -152.72
C VAL A 365 42.56 -82.41 -152.30
N ASN A 366 42.77 -81.86 -151.08
CA ASN A 366 43.83 -82.08 -150.04
C ASN A 366 45.24 -81.39 -150.00
N THR A 367 45.43 -80.55 -148.95
CA THR A 367 46.38 -80.59 -147.79
C THR A 367 47.90 -80.98 -147.82
N GLN A 368 48.70 -80.39 -146.90
CA GLN A 368 49.98 -80.87 -146.24
C GLN A 368 51.30 -80.86 -147.05
N SER A 369 52.53 -80.94 -146.48
CA SER A 369 53.07 -80.94 -145.07
C SER A 369 54.28 -79.94 -144.92
N VAL A 370 55.54 -80.07 -144.43
CA VAL A 370 56.53 -80.97 -143.73
C VAL A 370 57.76 -80.05 -143.35
N ASN A 371 58.85 -80.33 -142.59
CA ASN A 371 59.25 -81.14 -141.41
C ASN A 371 60.69 -80.67 -140.93
N VAL A 372 61.47 -81.49 -140.18
CA VAL A 372 62.94 -81.38 -139.85
C VAL A 372 63.35 -80.49 -138.63
N GLU A 373 64.03 -80.90 -137.54
CA GLU A 373 64.37 -82.24 -136.94
C GLU A 373 65.85 -82.76 -136.95
N GLU A 374 66.85 -82.11 -136.30
CA GLU A 374 68.21 -82.73 -136.07
C GLU A 374 69.02 -82.19 -134.85
N ARG A 375 69.15 -82.96 -133.72
CA ARG A 375 70.19 -82.74 -132.65
C ARG A 375 70.38 -83.83 -131.57
N THR A 376 69.60 -84.92 -131.54
CA THR A 376 69.36 -85.74 -130.32
C THR A 376 70.39 -86.84 -129.99
N LYS A 377 71.25 -87.25 -130.92
CA LYS A 377 72.02 -88.52 -130.86
C LYS A 377 73.23 -88.60 -129.91
N GLN A 378 73.40 -87.69 -128.96
CA GLN A 378 74.57 -87.67 -128.03
C GLN A 378 74.26 -88.03 -126.57
N LEU A 379 73.01 -88.34 -126.20
CA LEU A 379 72.63 -88.59 -124.79
C LEU A 379 72.50 -90.06 -124.39
N GLU A 380 72.47 -91.00 -125.34
CA GLU A 380 72.04 -92.39 -125.06
C GLU A 380 73.15 -93.29 -124.47
N GLU A 381 74.44 -93.06 -124.78
CA GLU A 381 75.55 -93.90 -124.28
C GLU A 381 75.80 -93.84 -122.76
N MET A 382 75.24 -92.85 -122.05
CA MET A 382 75.61 -92.60 -120.66
C MET A 382 74.82 -93.46 -119.63
N ILE A 383 73.69 -94.04 -120.03
CA ILE A 383 72.74 -94.68 -119.09
C ILE A 383 73.15 -96.12 -118.70
N GLU A 384 73.75 -96.88 -119.62
CA GLU A 384 73.91 -98.34 -119.49
C GLU A 384 74.89 -98.81 -118.38
N LYS A 385 75.64 -97.90 -117.76
CA LYS A 385 76.66 -98.23 -116.75
C LYS A 385 76.16 -98.32 -115.31
N GLU A 386 75.08 -97.62 -114.94
CA GLU A 386 74.64 -97.56 -113.54
C GLU A 386 73.85 -98.81 -113.08
N GLU A 387 73.09 -99.46 -113.97
CA GLU A 387 72.15 -100.52 -113.57
C GLU A 387 72.82 -101.71 -112.87
N LYS A 388 74.05 -102.06 -113.28
CA LYS A 388 74.80 -103.22 -112.74
C LYS A 388 75.21 -103.05 -111.27
N ARG A 389 75.21 -101.82 -110.72
CA ARG A 389 75.61 -101.55 -109.33
C ARG A 389 74.51 -101.90 -108.31
N LYS A 390 73.24 -101.83 -108.72
CA LYS A 390 72.07 -101.85 -107.83
C LYS A 390 71.81 -103.20 -107.15
N LEU A 391 72.10 -104.31 -107.82
CA LEU A 391 71.70 -105.66 -107.40
C LEU A 391 72.42 -106.17 -106.14
N SER A 392 73.68 -105.77 -105.92
CA SER A 392 74.50 -106.27 -104.81
C SER A 392 73.94 -105.91 -103.43
N ILE A 393 73.53 -104.65 -103.26
CA ILE A 393 73.06 -104.06 -101.98
C ILE A 393 71.80 -104.76 -101.45
N THR A 394 70.94 -105.27 -102.35
CA THR A 394 69.67 -105.92 -102.00
C THR A 394 69.80 -107.22 -101.19
N SER A 395 70.99 -107.80 -101.11
CA SER A 395 71.23 -109.10 -100.44
C SER A 395 71.40 -108.97 -98.92
N GLU A 396 72.25 -108.06 -98.46
CA GLU A 396 72.63 -107.94 -97.03
C GLU A 396 71.48 -107.49 -96.13
N ILE A 397 70.61 -106.62 -96.65
CA ILE A 397 69.46 -106.03 -95.93
C ILE A 397 68.57 -107.12 -95.31
N LYS A 398 68.40 -108.27 -95.99
CA LYS A 398 67.54 -109.37 -95.52
C LYS A 398 68.07 -110.04 -94.25
N ARG A 399 69.40 -110.05 -94.01
CA ARG A 399 69.99 -110.72 -92.84
C ARG A 399 69.69 -109.96 -91.54
N PHE A 400 69.77 -108.63 -91.57
CA PHE A 400 69.60 -107.81 -90.37
C PHE A 400 68.14 -107.76 -89.86
N GLN A 401 67.14 -107.84 -90.75
CA GLN A 401 65.73 -107.79 -90.38
C GLN A 401 65.27 -108.90 -89.41
N VAL A 402 65.93 -110.07 -89.42
CA VAL A 402 65.56 -111.20 -88.55
C VAL A 402 65.99 -110.96 -87.10
N LEU A 403 67.16 -110.35 -86.89
CA LEU A 403 67.71 -110.11 -85.54
C LEU A 403 66.88 -109.07 -84.77
N VAL A 404 66.47 -108.00 -85.46
CA VAL A 404 65.66 -106.89 -84.93
C VAL A 404 64.32 -107.36 -84.34
N ARG A 405 63.70 -108.39 -84.91
CA ARG A 405 62.40 -108.90 -84.41
C ARG A 405 62.51 -109.59 -83.04
N LYS A 406 63.64 -110.21 -82.72
CA LYS A 406 63.87 -110.89 -81.42
C LYS A 406 64.23 -109.93 -80.29
N THR A 407 64.85 -108.79 -80.58
CA THR A 407 65.06 -107.73 -79.57
C THR A 407 63.77 -106.97 -79.29
N MET A 408 63.00 -106.64 -80.33
CA MET A 408 61.74 -105.90 -80.20
C MET A 408 60.75 -106.54 -79.21
N SER A 409 60.50 -107.85 -79.31
CA SER A 409 59.53 -108.53 -78.43
C SER A 409 59.94 -108.59 -76.96
N LYS A 410 61.24 -108.51 -76.65
CA LYS A 410 61.72 -108.45 -75.26
C LYS A 410 61.65 -107.04 -74.67
N ILE A 411 61.76 -106.01 -75.51
CA ILE A 411 61.53 -104.61 -75.14
C ILE A 411 60.06 -104.42 -74.74
N SER A 412 59.11 -104.83 -75.59
CA SER A 412 57.67 -104.59 -75.37
C SER A 412 57.09 -105.21 -74.09
N ARG A 413 57.73 -106.26 -73.53
CA ARG A 413 57.32 -106.79 -72.22
C ARG A 413 57.77 -105.89 -71.06
N LEU A 414 59.03 -105.43 -71.09
CA LEU A 414 59.55 -104.50 -70.08
C LEU A 414 58.84 -103.14 -70.14
N GLU A 415 58.36 -102.72 -71.32
CA GLU A 415 57.50 -101.54 -71.47
C GLU A 415 56.12 -101.69 -70.78
N ALA A 416 55.58 -102.91 -70.68
CA ALA A 416 54.31 -103.16 -69.99
C ALA A 416 54.49 -103.15 -68.46
N ASP A 417 55.54 -103.80 -67.97
CA ASP A 417 55.91 -103.78 -66.55
C ASP A 417 56.18 -102.34 -66.09
N ARG A 418 56.97 -101.57 -66.87
CA ARG A 418 57.23 -100.14 -66.65
C ARG A 418 55.96 -99.31 -66.56
N LYS A 419 55.03 -99.43 -67.53
CA LYS A 419 53.76 -98.65 -67.54
C LYS A 419 52.89 -98.90 -66.31
N THR A 420 52.97 -100.09 -65.73
CA THR A 420 52.22 -100.46 -64.52
C THR A 420 52.77 -99.73 -63.29
N ILE A 421 54.10 -99.58 -63.20
CA ILE A 421 54.77 -98.78 -62.15
C ILE A 421 54.53 -97.28 -62.39
N GLU A 422 54.67 -96.78 -63.62
CA GLU A 422 54.40 -95.38 -63.99
C GLU A 422 52.99 -94.92 -63.57
N LEU A 423 51.99 -95.80 -63.63
CA LEU A 423 50.62 -95.48 -63.20
C LEU A 423 50.47 -95.38 -61.67
N GLN A 424 51.22 -96.19 -60.89
CA GLN A 424 51.26 -96.08 -59.43
C GLN A 424 52.05 -94.84 -59.00
N GLU A 425 53.19 -94.59 -59.65
CA GLU A 425 54.01 -93.39 -59.45
C GLU A 425 53.23 -92.12 -59.74
N GLN A 426 52.50 -92.05 -60.87
CA GLN A 426 51.57 -90.94 -61.17
C GLN A 426 50.43 -90.79 -60.16
N GLY A 427 50.03 -91.85 -59.46
CA GLY A 427 49.03 -91.82 -58.41
C GLY A 427 49.53 -91.11 -57.15
N GLU A 428 50.73 -91.45 -56.69
CA GLU A 428 51.35 -90.81 -55.53
C GLU A 428 51.92 -89.43 -55.86
N LEU A 429 52.51 -89.23 -57.05
CA LEU A 429 52.94 -87.92 -57.53
C LEU A 429 51.80 -86.90 -57.52
N LYS A 430 50.58 -87.27 -57.90
CA LYS A 430 49.42 -86.36 -57.83
C LYS A 430 49.00 -85.98 -56.40
N LYS A 431 49.23 -86.85 -55.41
CA LYS A 431 49.04 -86.49 -53.99
C LYS A 431 50.14 -85.54 -53.53
N ILE A 432 51.39 -85.80 -53.94
CA ILE A 432 52.53 -84.93 -53.67
C ILE A 432 52.29 -83.56 -54.31
N GLU A 433 51.92 -83.47 -55.58
CA GLU A 433 51.55 -82.23 -56.27
C GLU A 433 50.45 -81.46 -55.54
N GLN A 434 49.42 -82.13 -55.02
CA GLN A 434 48.36 -81.48 -54.24
C GLN A 434 48.87 -80.94 -52.90
N LEU A 435 49.67 -81.73 -52.16
CA LEU A 435 50.26 -81.31 -50.90
C LEU A 435 51.29 -80.18 -51.10
N THR A 436 52.15 -80.28 -52.11
CA THR A 436 53.09 -79.24 -52.52
C THR A 436 52.36 -77.99 -53.03
N ALA A 437 51.22 -78.11 -53.71
CA ALA A 437 50.43 -76.94 -54.11
C ALA A 437 49.73 -76.25 -52.91
N CYS A 438 49.42 -76.98 -51.85
CA CYS A 438 48.98 -76.39 -50.58
C CYS A 438 50.16 -75.76 -49.82
N GLN A 439 51.28 -76.47 -49.70
CA GLN A 439 52.51 -75.97 -49.09
C GLN A 439 52.99 -74.69 -49.78
N VAL A 440 53.07 -74.64 -51.11
CA VAL A 440 53.47 -73.46 -51.88
C VAL A 440 52.46 -72.31 -51.74
N LYS A 441 51.17 -72.59 -51.48
CA LYS A 441 50.20 -71.53 -51.14
C LYS A 441 50.44 -70.96 -49.74
N GLU A 442 50.68 -71.81 -48.74
CA GLU A 442 50.99 -71.35 -47.38
C GLU A 442 52.37 -70.71 -47.29
N GLU A 443 53.38 -71.22 -47.99
CA GLU A 443 54.70 -70.59 -48.15
C GLU A 443 54.59 -69.26 -48.89
N LYS A 444 53.75 -69.14 -49.94
CA LYS A 444 53.51 -67.85 -50.61
C LYS A 444 52.74 -66.88 -49.72
N GLN A 445 51.77 -67.32 -48.93
CA GLN A 445 51.10 -66.47 -47.95
C GLN A 445 52.04 -66.07 -46.81
N LEU A 446 52.92 -66.98 -46.37
CA LEU A 446 53.94 -66.71 -45.37
C LEU A 446 55.01 -65.77 -45.91
N GLU A 447 55.42 -65.88 -47.17
CA GLU A 447 56.37 -64.97 -47.81
C GLU A 447 55.72 -63.63 -48.16
N GLU A 448 54.44 -63.59 -48.55
CA GLU A 448 53.66 -62.34 -48.61
C GLU A 448 53.56 -61.68 -47.22
N LYS A 449 53.41 -62.46 -46.14
CA LYS A 449 53.32 -61.94 -44.77
C LYS A 449 54.69 -61.58 -44.16
N LYS A 450 55.77 -62.26 -44.55
CA LYS A 450 57.16 -61.86 -44.27
C LYS A 450 57.53 -60.62 -45.07
N GLU A 451 57.18 -60.56 -46.35
CA GLU A 451 57.34 -59.37 -47.17
C GLU A 451 56.51 -58.22 -46.59
N ASP A 452 55.26 -58.42 -46.17
CA ASP A 452 54.47 -57.40 -45.48
C ASP A 452 55.13 -57.01 -44.16
N ALA A 453 55.66 -57.96 -43.39
CA ALA A 453 56.40 -57.69 -42.15
C ALA A 453 57.71 -56.95 -42.40
N TYR A 454 58.45 -57.25 -43.47
CA TYR A 454 59.69 -56.56 -43.86
C TYR A 454 59.41 -55.21 -44.53
N LYS A 455 58.32 -55.06 -45.29
CA LYS A 455 57.81 -53.78 -45.77
C LYS A 455 57.37 -52.93 -44.57
N LEU A 456 56.71 -53.53 -43.57
CA LEU A 456 56.34 -52.88 -42.32
C LEU A 456 57.57 -52.54 -41.48
N ASP A 457 58.60 -53.39 -41.37
CA ASP A 457 59.82 -53.10 -40.61
C ASP A 457 60.72 -52.10 -41.34
N ILE A 458 60.77 -52.12 -42.67
CA ILE A 458 61.41 -51.07 -43.48
C ILE A 458 60.59 -49.79 -43.37
N LEU A 459 59.25 -49.84 -43.31
CA LEU A 459 58.42 -48.68 -42.98
C LEU A 459 58.62 -48.23 -41.53
N LEU A 460 58.88 -49.11 -40.56
CA LEU A 460 59.06 -48.80 -39.14
C LEU A 460 60.48 -48.27 -38.87
N GLN A 461 61.49 -48.76 -39.58
CA GLN A 461 62.82 -48.17 -39.65
C GLN A 461 62.79 -46.83 -40.39
N ASN A 462 62.11 -46.73 -41.54
CA ASN A 462 61.89 -45.45 -42.20
C ASN A 462 61.04 -44.50 -41.37
N LEU A 463 60.12 -44.98 -40.52
CA LEU A 463 59.36 -44.18 -39.55
C LEU A 463 60.19 -43.83 -38.33
N LYS A 464 61.17 -44.65 -37.90
CA LYS A 464 62.15 -44.26 -36.87
C LYS A 464 63.14 -43.21 -37.39
N ILE A 465 63.64 -43.39 -38.61
CA ILE A 465 64.49 -42.41 -39.30
C ILE A 465 63.68 -41.14 -39.62
N ARG A 466 62.41 -41.28 -40.00
CA ARG A 466 61.48 -40.16 -40.18
C ARG A 466 61.13 -39.52 -38.85
N ILE A 467 60.93 -40.21 -37.74
CA ILE A 467 60.73 -39.58 -36.41
C ILE A 467 62.01 -38.84 -35.98
N GLY A 468 63.19 -39.43 -36.17
CA GLY A 468 64.48 -38.77 -35.93
C GLY A 468 64.75 -37.56 -36.83
N LYS A 469 64.10 -37.46 -37.99
CA LYS A 469 64.14 -36.29 -38.89
C LYS A 469 62.94 -35.35 -38.72
N ASN A 470 61.81 -35.84 -38.21
CA ASN A 470 60.53 -35.15 -38.08
C ASN A 470 60.30 -34.58 -36.67
N ASN A 471 61.38 -34.30 -35.93
CA ASN A 471 61.51 -33.06 -35.17
C ASN A 471 61.47 -31.80 -36.09
N SER A 472 60.65 -31.83 -37.16
CA SER A 472 60.53 -30.81 -38.20
C SER A 472 59.25 -30.92 -39.04
N VAL A 473 58.68 -32.12 -39.24
CA VAL A 473 57.44 -32.34 -40.02
C VAL A 473 56.51 -33.35 -39.35
N VAL A 474 55.67 -32.87 -38.43
CA VAL A 474 54.42 -33.56 -38.10
C VAL A 474 53.38 -33.16 -39.15
N ASP A 475 52.49 -34.06 -39.55
CA ASP A 475 51.28 -33.68 -40.28
C ASP A 475 50.41 -32.83 -39.34
N LYS A 476 50.59 -31.51 -39.43
CA LYS A 476 50.03 -30.54 -38.48
C LYS A 476 48.55 -30.79 -38.24
N GLU A 477 47.76 -30.94 -39.29
CA GLU A 477 46.31 -31.13 -39.19
C GLU A 477 45.88 -32.37 -38.39
N GLU A 478 46.63 -33.48 -38.43
CA GLU A 478 46.32 -34.70 -37.66
C GLU A 478 46.67 -34.53 -36.18
N PHE A 479 47.80 -33.87 -35.92
CA PHE A 479 48.25 -33.57 -34.55
C PHE A 479 47.39 -32.48 -33.92
N GLU A 480 47.13 -31.38 -34.63
CA GLU A 480 46.20 -30.31 -34.23
C GLU A 480 44.78 -30.85 -34.04
N ARG A 481 44.25 -31.73 -34.90
CA ARG A 481 42.95 -32.38 -34.64
C ARG A 481 42.94 -33.18 -33.33
N LYS A 482 43.99 -33.96 -33.03
CA LYS A 482 44.07 -34.75 -31.80
C LYS A 482 44.35 -33.87 -30.57
N GLN A 483 45.16 -32.83 -30.71
CA GLN A 483 45.48 -31.84 -29.69
C GLN A 483 44.23 -31.02 -29.34
N ASN A 484 43.49 -30.52 -30.32
CA ASN A 484 42.22 -29.79 -30.11
C ASN A 484 41.17 -30.65 -29.40
N VAL A 485 41.11 -31.96 -29.70
CA VAL A 485 40.23 -32.90 -28.98
C VAL A 485 40.70 -33.11 -27.53
N ILE A 486 42.02 -33.23 -27.29
CA ILE A 486 42.58 -33.31 -25.93
C ILE A 486 42.32 -32.01 -25.16
N GLU A 487 42.51 -30.85 -25.79
CA GLU A 487 42.29 -29.53 -25.20
C GLU A 487 40.82 -29.31 -24.88
N GLY A 488 39.88 -29.63 -25.78
CA GLY A 488 38.44 -29.58 -25.48
C GLY A 488 37.98 -30.58 -24.41
N LEU A 489 38.59 -31.77 -24.34
CA LEU A 489 38.37 -32.72 -23.23
C LEU A 489 38.98 -32.21 -21.92
N GLN A 490 40.05 -31.43 -21.96
CA GLN A 490 40.72 -30.87 -20.79
C GLN A 490 40.06 -29.58 -20.30
N GLU A 491 39.51 -28.76 -21.20
CA GLU A 491 38.63 -27.63 -20.94
C GLU A 491 37.34 -28.11 -20.27
N THR A 492 36.59 -29.04 -20.90
CA THR A 492 35.38 -29.61 -20.29
C THR A 492 35.66 -30.36 -18.98
N LEU A 493 36.83 -30.99 -18.81
CA LEU A 493 37.26 -31.55 -17.53
C LEU A 493 37.53 -30.46 -16.47
N ASN A 494 38.05 -29.29 -16.88
CA ASN A 494 38.25 -28.15 -15.99
C ASN A 494 36.91 -27.49 -15.63
N ASP A 495 36.00 -27.28 -16.57
CA ASP A 495 34.62 -26.82 -16.31
C ASP A 495 33.94 -27.71 -15.27
N ARG A 496 34.03 -29.03 -15.42
CA ARG A 496 33.46 -30.00 -14.46
C ARG A 496 34.10 -29.90 -13.08
N LYS A 497 35.41 -29.59 -12.99
CA LYS A 497 36.09 -29.30 -11.71
C LYS A 497 35.66 -27.96 -11.11
N GLU A 498 35.48 -26.92 -11.93
CA GLU A 498 35.01 -25.59 -11.49
C GLU A 498 33.58 -25.67 -10.95
N ILE A 499 32.68 -26.35 -11.67
CA ILE A 499 31.32 -26.67 -11.25
C ILE A 499 31.33 -27.49 -9.95
N ALA A 500 32.21 -28.51 -9.83
CA ALA A 500 32.33 -29.29 -8.60
C ALA A 500 32.82 -28.45 -7.40
N LYS A 501 33.82 -27.57 -7.58
CA LYS A 501 34.26 -26.61 -6.55
C LYS A 501 33.12 -25.66 -6.15
N LEU A 502 32.35 -25.16 -7.12
CA LEU A 502 31.23 -24.25 -6.89
C LEU A 502 30.12 -24.93 -6.07
N LEU A 503 29.72 -26.15 -6.46
CA LEU A 503 28.74 -26.97 -5.75
C LEU A 503 29.22 -27.32 -4.33
N TYR A 504 30.49 -27.66 -4.14
CA TYR A 504 31.07 -27.90 -2.82
C TYR A 504 31.07 -26.63 -1.95
N GLY A 505 31.40 -25.47 -2.53
CA GLY A 505 31.30 -24.17 -1.86
C GLY A 505 29.86 -23.76 -1.52
N GLN A 506 28.87 -24.16 -2.34
CA GLN A 506 27.45 -24.00 -2.03
C GLN A 506 27.00 -24.95 -0.90
N MET A 507 27.46 -26.21 -0.91
CA MET A 507 27.18 -27.19 0.14
C MET A 507 27.68 -26.69 1.52
N ILE A 508 28.92 -26.17 1.58
CA ILE A 508 29.47 -25.58 2.81
C ILE A 508 28.68 -24.34 3.25
N LYS A 509 28.17 -23.51 2.33
CA LYS A 509 27.28 -22.38 2.70
C LYS A 509 25.98 -22.87 3.32
N LEU A 510 25.32 -23.84 2.69
CA LEU A 510 24.08 -24.45 3.19
C LEU A 510 24.28 -25.14 4.54
N GLU A 511 25.37 -25.88 4.76
CA GLU A 511 25.70 -26.43 6.08
C GLU A 511 25.83 -25.36 7.17
N ASN A 512 26.49 -24.24 6.85
CA ASN A 512 26.66 -23.14 7.79
C ASN A 512 25.35 -22.37 8.04
N GLU A 513 24.45 -22.30 7.06
CA GLU A 513 23.10 -21.78 7.23
C GLU A 513 22.23 -22.71 8.09
N ILE A 514 22.30 -24.03 7.86
CA ILE A 514 21.65 -25.05 8.71
C ILE A 514 22.12 -24.92 10.16
N LYS A 515 23.44 -24.81 10.41
CA LYS A 515 24.01 -24.64 11.76
C LYS A 515 23.53 -23.34 12.42
N LYS A 516 23.42 -22.23 11.67
CA LYS A 516 22.84 -20.96 12.17
C LYS A 516 21.36 -21.11 12.55
N VAL A 517 20.57 -21.79 11.72
CA VAL A 517 19.14 -22.05 11.96
C VAL A 517 18.94 -22.97 13.17
N GLN A 518 19.79 -24.00 13.34
CA GLN A 518 19.79 -24.88 14.51
C GLN A 518 20.03 -24.10 15.81
N GLY A 519 21.10 -23.29 15.88
CA GLY A 519 21.37 -22.44 17.04
C GLY A 519 20.27 -21.40 17.33
N ALA A 520 19.61 -20.87 16.29
CA ALA A 520 18.45 -19.99 16.46
C ALA A 520 17.24 -20.74 17.07
N LEU A 521 16.94 -21.94 16.58
CA LEU A 521 15.87 -22.81 17.11
C LEU A 521 16.16 -23.23 18.56
N GLU A 522 17.41 -23.43 18.93
CA GLU A 522 17.83 -23.75 20.31
C GLU A 522 17.64 -22.56 21.25
N MET A 523 18.09 -21.36 20.85
CA MET A 523 17.79 -20.13 21.60
C MET A 523 16.29 -19.87 21.75
N ASP A 524 15.47 -20.19 20.74
CA ASP A 524 14.02 -20.01 20.80
C ASP A 524 13.33 -21.09 21.66
N ARG A 525 13.82 -22.34 21.67
CA ARG A 525 13.40 -23.38 22.63
C ARG A 525 13.65 -22.93 24.07
N GLU A 526 14.81 -22.37 24.38
CA GLU A 526 15.07 -21.82 25.71
C GLU A 526 14.13 -20.65 26.06
N LYS A 527 13.84 -19.75 25.11
CA LYS A 527 12.89 -18.65 25.32
C LYS A 527 11.49 -19.19 25.63
N ILE A 528 11.06 -20.24 24.93
CA ILE A 528 9.76 -20.91 25.16
C ILE A 528 9.69 -21.48 26.58
N GLU A 529 10.69 -22.24 27.04
CA GLU A 529 10.65 -22.80 28.40
C GLU A 529 10.80 -21.73 29.48
N ARG A 530 11.58 -20.66 29.24
CA ARG A 530 11.60 -19.46 30.13
C ARG A 530 10.23 -18.77 30.22
N VAL A 531 9.48 -18.70 29.12
CA VAL A 531 8.11 -18.14 29.10
C VAL A 531 7.12 -19.08 29.78
N LYS A 532 7.26 -20.40 29.61
CA LYS A 532 6.42 -21.44 30.24
C LYS A 532 6.57 -21.47 31.76
N ILE A 533 7.80 -21.36 32.28
CA ILE A 533 8.07 -21.22 33.72
C ILE A 533 7.46 -19.92 34.25
N LYS A 534 7.62 -18.79 33.53
CA LYS A 534 6.96 -17.52 33.90
C LYS A 534 5.43 -17.64 33.92
N LYS A 535 4.84 -18.33 32.93
CA LYS A 535 3.39 -18.60 32.89
C LYS A 535 2.95 -19.38 34.13
N GLN A 536 3.61 -20.49 34.46
CA GLN A 536 3.29 -21.31 35.63
C GLN A 536 3.38 -20.51 36.95
N ASN A 537 4.39 -19.65 37.09
CA ASN A 537 4.54 -18.77 38.26
C ASN A 537 3.40 -17.74 38.35
N LEU A 538 2.93 -17.19 37.23
CA LEU A 538 1.78 -16.28 37.18
C LEU A 538 0.46 -17.01 37.47
N GLU A 539 0.27 -18.23 36.96
CA GLU A 539 -0.90 -19.07 37.27
C GLU A 539 -0.97 -19.41 38.76
N LEU A 540 0.16 -19.72 39.41
CA LEU A 540 0.25 -19.93 40.86
C LEU A 540 -0.06 -18.64 41.65
N LEU A 541 0.43 -17.48 41.20
CA LEU A 541 0.17 -16.19 41.83
C LEU A 541 -1.32 -15.80 41.73
N MET A 542 -1.95 -16.01 40.57
CA MET A 542 -3.41 -15.84 40.39
C MET A 542 -4.21 -16.76 41.32
N GLN A 543 -3.84 -18.04 41.42
CA GLN A 543 -4.49 -18.98 42.37
C GLN A 543 -4.29 -18.57 43.84
N GLY A 544 -3.17 -17.92 44.17
CA GLY A 544 -2.94 -17.30 45.48
C GLY A 544 -3.90 -16.14 45.74
N GLY A 545 -3.99 -15.20 44.79
CA GLY A 545 -4.91 -14.06 44.83
C GLY A 545 -6.38 -14.48 44.94
N GLU A 546 -6.82 -15.46 44.15
CA GLU A 546 -8.17 -16.03 44.25
C GLU A 546 -8.48 -16.58 45.65
N LYS A 547 -7.53 -17.27 46.28
CA LYS A 547 -7.71 -17.83 47.63
C LYS A 547 -7.81 -16.71 48.67
N GLN A 548 -6.99 -15.67 48.56
CA GLN A 548 -7.06 -14.49 49.44
C GLN A 548 -8.37 -13.70 49.25
N LEU A 549 -8.85 -13.56 48.01
CA LEU A 549 -10.15 -12.96 47.70
C LEU A 549 -11.30 -13.78 48.31
N LYS A 550 -11.29 -15.11 48.14
CA LYS A 550 -12.26 -16.05 48.74
C LYS A 550 -12.20 -16.14 50.28
N VAL A 551 -11.17 -15.57 50.92
CA VAL A 551 -11.14 -15.35 52.38
C VAL A 551 -11.69 -13.96 52.71
N SER A 552 -11.27 -12.93 51.98
CA SER A 552 -11.70 -11.54 52.19
C SER A 552 -13.20 -11.34 51.99
N VAL A 553 -13.81 -12.04 51.01
CA VAL A 553 -15.25 -12.05 50.78
C VAL A 553 -16.00 -12.63 52.00
N ARG A 554 -15.56 -13.76 52.54
CA ARG A 554 -16.19 -14.36 53.74
C ARG A 554 -16.07 -13.46 54.98
N VAL A 555 -14.91 -12.82 55.18
CA VAL A 555 -14.74 -11.82 56.26
C VAL A 555 -15.62 -10.58 56.05
N ASN A 556 -16.00 -10.26 54.80
CA ASN A 556 -16.96 -9.20 54.52
C ASN A 556 -18.41 -9.66 54.79
N GLU A 557 -18.77 -10.87 54.38
CA GLU A 557 -20.08 -11.49 54.66
C GLU A 557 -20.32 -11.59 56.18
N GLU A 558 -19.32 -12.06 56.94
CA GLU A 558 -19.33 -12.09 58.41
C GLU A 558 -19.56 -10.70 59.04
N LYS A 559 -18.93 -9.65 58.49
CA LYS A 559 -19.12 -8.27 58.94
C LYS A 559 -20.51 -7.73 58.62
N GLN A 560 -21.04 -7.99 57.42
CA GLN A 560 -22.39 -7.59 57.04
C GLN A 560 -23.45 -8.26 57.92
N VAL A 561 -23.26 -9.53 58.28
CA VAL A 561 -24.12 -10.22 59.26
C VAL A 561 -24.01 -9.56 60.65
N ALA A 562 -22.81 -9.20 61.10
CA ALA A 562 -22.61 -8.51 62.37
C ALA A 562 -23.22 -7.09 62.38
N GLU A 563 -23.15 -6.37 61.26
CA GLU A 563 -23.76 -5.04 61.05
C GLU A 563 -25.28 -5.12 61.13
N ASN A 564 -25.91 -6.02 60.37
CA ASN A 564 -27.36 -6.28 60.42
C ASN A 564 -27.85 -6.65 61.85
N ILE A 565 -27.05 -7.41 62.61
CA ILE A 565 -27.35 -7.75 64.02
C ILE A 565 -27.28 -6.50 64.93
N MET A 566 -26.42 -5.53 64.62
CA MET A 566 -26.32 -4.28 65.36
C MET A 566 -27.46 -3.31 64.97
N GLU A 567 -27.84 -3.22 63.69
CA GLU A 567 -29.02 -2.47 63.25
C GLU A 567 -30.31 -2.99 63.92
N LEU A 568 -30.49 -4.32 64.00
CA LEU A 568 -31.61 -4.94 64.71
C LEU A 568 -31.63 -4.58 66.21
N ARG A 569 -30.47 -4.40 66.84
CA ARG A 569 -30.37 -3.94 68.24
C ARG A 569 -30.66 -2.45 68.41
N VAL A 570 -30.27 -1.63 67.43
CA VAL A 570 -30.58 -0.19 67.41
C VAL A 570 -32.08 0.01 67.26
N THR A 571 -32.72 -0.62 66.28
CA THR A 571 -34.18 -0.53 66.07
C THR A 571 -34.97 -1.02 67.28
N GLN A 572 -34.57 -2.13 67.92
CA GLN A 572 -35.18 -2.58 69.20
C GLN A 572 -35.01 -1.55 70.34
N ALA A 573 -33.86 -0.86 70.42
CA ALA A 573 -33.66 0.20 71.40
C ALA A 573 -34.51 1.45 71.09
N GLU A 574 -34.66 1.81 69.81
CA GLU A 574 -35.51 2.90 69.34
C GLU A 574 -36.99 2.63 69.62
N GLU A 575 -37.49 1.42 69.37
CA GLU A 575 -38.85 0.98 69.73
C GLU A 575 -39.11 1.11 71.24
N LEU A 576 -38.14 0.67 72.08
CA LEU A 576 -38.23 0.81 73.53
C LEU A 576 -38.19 2.28 73.99
N MET A 577 -37.38 3.12 73.35
CA MET A 577 -37.36 4.57 73.58
C MET A 577 -38.67 5.24 73.16
N GLN A 578 -39.26 4.83 72.03
CA GLN A 578 -40.56 5.33 71.59
C GLN A 578 -41.69 4.89 72.53
N CYS A 579 -41.71 3.64 72.97
CA CYS A 579 -42.68 3.11 73.93
C CYS A 579 -42.59 3.83 75.29
N THR A 580 -41.37 4.09 75.78
CA THR A 580 -41.18 4.85 77.03
C THR A 580 -41.53 6.32 76.87
N GLY A 581 -41.18 6.97 75.75
CA GLY A 581 -41.58 8.34 75.43
C GLY A 581 -43.11 8.51 75.34
N ASN A 582 -43.80 7.60 74.65
CA ASN A 582 -45.26 7.56 74.59
C ASN A 582 -45.88 7.42 75.99
N ARG A 583 -45.30 6.59 76.87
CA ARG A 583 -45.75 6.45 78.25
C ARG A 583 -45.53 7.72 79.08
N VAL A 584 -44.42 8.43 78.90
CA VAL A 584 -44.17 9.73 79.55
C VAL A 584 -45.17 10.79 79.08
N ASN A 585 -45.35 10.94 77.77
CA ASN A 585 -46.34 11.86 77.18
C ASN A 585 -47.76 11.60 77.72
N ASN A 586 -48.18 10.34 77.82
CA ASN A 586 -49.47 9.98 78.42
C ASN A 586 -49.59 10.40 79.90
N LEU A 587 -48.52 10.28 80.68
CA LEU A 587 -48.49 10.75 82.08
C LEU A 587 -48.52 12.28 82.18
N GLU A 588 -47.79 12.99 81.32
CA GLU A 588 -47.82 14.46 81.24
C GLU A 588 -49.21 14.99 80.85
N GLN A 589 -49.87 14.36 79.87
CA GLN A 589 -51.26 14.69 79.51
C GLN A 589 -52.22 14.48 80.67
N CYS A 590 -52.08 13.38 81.43
CA CYS A 590 -52.89 13.14 82.62
C CYS A 590 -52.62 14.20 83.71
N HIS A 591 -51.36 14.55 83.95
CA HIS A 591 -50.98 15.61 84.89
C HIS A 591 -51.57 16.97 84.49
N VAL A 592 -51.49 17.36 83.21
CA VAL A 592 -52.07 18.60 82.68
C VAL A 592 -53.59 18.62 82.85
N LYS A 593 -54.28 17.51 82.55
CA LYS A 593 -55.74 17.38 82.75
C LYS A 593 -56.15 17.54 84.22
N ILE A 594 -55.40 16.94 85.15
CA ILE A 594 -55.64 17.09 86.60
C ILE A 594 -55.39 18.54 87.04
N CYS A 595 -54.30 19.16 86.57
CA CYS A 595 -54.00 20.57 86.88
C CYS A 595 -55.05 21.54 86.32
N ALA A 596 -55.66 21.24 85.18
CA ALA A 596 -56.76 22.02 84.62
C ALA A 596 -58.01 21.92 85.50
N ALA A 597 -58.47 20.70 85.80
CA ALA A 597 -59.64 20.45 86.65
C ALA A 597 -59.48 21.06 88.07
N MET A 598 -58.27 21.02 88.63
CA MET A 598 -57.97 21.69 89.91
C MET A 598 -58.07 23.23 89.82
N LYS A 599 -57.65 23.83 88.71
CA LYS A 599 -57.80 25.28 88.47
C LYS A 599 -59.27 25.68 88.31
N GLU A 600 -60.04 24.91 87.56
CA GLU A 600 -61.49 25.10 87.39
C GLU A 600 -62.20 25.07 88.75
N ARG A 601 -61.98 24.02 89.55
CA ARG A 601 -62.54 23.94 90.91
C ARG A 601 -62.09 25.07 91.83
N MET A 602 -60.85 25.55 91.74
CA MET A 602 -60.41 26.75 92.47
C MET A 602 -61.14 28.02 92.01
N THR A 603 -61.42 28.18 90.71
CA THR A 603 -62.21 29.32 90.21
C THR A 603 -63.69 29.23 90.62
N GLU A 604 -64.30 28.04 90.62
CA GLU A 604 -65.66 27.83 91.13
C GLU A 604 -65.77 28.19 92.62
N LEU A 605 -64.85 27.68 93.45
CA LEU A 605 -64.81 28.00 94.88
C LEU A 605 -64.60 29.50 95.14
N LYS A 606 -63.82 30.19 94.28
CA LYS A 606 -63.67 31.64 94.32
C LYS A 606 -65.00 32.35 94.00
N ILE A 607 -65.68 31.96 92.92
CA ILE A 607 -66.98 32.54 92.51
C ILE A 607 -68.04 32.30 93.61
N LEU A 608 -68.09 31.11 94.21
CA LEU A 608 -68.99 30.81 95.32
C LEU A 608 -68.71 31.68 96.55
N ARG A 609 -67.42 31.90 96.88
CA ARG A 609 -67.01 32.79 97.98
C ARG A 609 -67.34 34.26 97.69
N GLU A 610 -67.18 34.71 96.45
CA GLU A 610 -67.55 36.06 96.02
C GLU A 610 -69.07 36.26 96.02
N GLY A 611 -69.85 35.25 95.60
CA GLY A 611 -71.31 35.23 95.71
C GLY A 611 -71.82 35.26 97.16
N LEU A 612 -71.16 34.55 98.08
CA LEU A 612 -71.46 34.64 99.53
C LEU A 612 -71.12 36.03 100.10
N ASN A 613 -70.00 36.62 99.70
CA ASN A 613 -69.65 38.00 100.07
C ASN A 613 -70.64 39.03 99.52
N LEU A 614 -71.15 38.82 98.30
CA LEU A 614 -72.21 39.66 97.72
C LEU A 614 -73.53 39.51 98.50
N LYS A 615 -73.96 38.28 98.82
CA LYS A 615 -75.14 38.06 99.69
C LYS A 615 -74.99 38.74 101.05
N ASN A 616 -73.81 38.70 101.67
CA ASN A 616 -73.55 39.39 102.93
C ASN A 616 -73.60 40.92 102.77
N LYS A 617 -73.06 41.47 101.67
CA LYS A 617 -73.20 42.91 101.35
C LYS A 617 -74.66 43.31 101.14
N VAL A 618 -75.45 42.50 100.41
CA VAL A 618 -76.88 42.75 100.19
C VAL A 618 -77.66 42.70 101.50
N ALA A 619 -77.42 41.70 102.37
CA ALA A 619 -78.03 41.67 103.69
C ALA A 619 -77.66 42.89 104.56
N LEU A 620 -76.44 43.43 104.42
CA LEU A 620 -76.03 44.67 105.09
C LEU A 620 -76.68 45.93 104.49
N THR A 621 -76.87 46.00 103.16
CA THR A 621 -77.62 47.10 102.53
C THR A 621 -79.10 47.02 102.88
N GLU A 622 -79.74 45.85 102.80
CA GLU A 622 -81.09 45.59 103.29
C GLU A 622 -81.25 46.01 104.76
N CYS A 623 -80.30 45.67 105.64
CA CYS A 623 -80.32 46.17 107.02
C CYS A 623 -80.18 47.70 107.12
N SER A 624 -79.47 48.36 106.21
CA SER A 624 -79.38 49.83 106.15
C SER A 624 -80.65 50.47 105.56
N GLU A 625 -81.26 49.85 104.56
CA GLU A 625 -82.50 50.24 103.91
C GLU A 625 -83.68 50.06 104.86
N LEU A 626 -83.75 48.97 105.64
CA LEU A 626 -84.74 48.78 106.69
C LEU A 626 -84.61 49.84 107.80
N ARG A 627 -83.39 50.25 108.16
CA ARG A 627 -83.17 51.39 109.08
C ARG A 627 -83.60 52.72 108.44
N SER A 628 -83.30 52.92 107.15
CA SER A 628 -83.77 54.08 106.40
C SER A 628 -85.30 54.11 106.30
N LEU A 629 -85.95 52.98 106.05
CA LEU A 629 -87.40 52.81 105.97
C LEU A 629 -88.08 52.95 107.33
N ILE A 630 -87.42 52.61 108.45
CA ILE A 630 -87.94 52.92 109.79
C ILE A 630 -87.96 54.45 110.00
N ASN A 631 -86.86 55.14 109.67
CA ASN A 631 -86.79 56.60 109.72
C ASN A 631 -87.77 57.25 108.72
N GLU A 632 -87.92 56.67 107.53
CA GLU A 632 -88.84 57.14 106.50
C GLU A 632 -90.30 56.85 106.87
N LYS A 633 -90.61 55.78 107.62
CA LYS A 633 -91.97 55.56 108.13
C LYS A 633 -92.29 56.46 109.32
N GLN A 634 -91.30 56.87 110.12
CA GLN A 634 -91.48 58.02 111.02
C GLN A 634 -91.80 59.30 110.23
N TYR A 635 -91.05 59.60 109.16
CA TYR A 635 -91.30 60.76 108.29
C TYR A 635 -92.60 60.68 107.48
N GLN A 636 -93.00 59.51 106.98
CA GLN A 636 -94.24 59.30 106.24
C GLN A 636 -95.46 59.27 107.15
N THR A 637 -95.30 58.93 108.44
CA THR A 637 -96.35 59.17 109.45
C THR A 637 -96.60 60.67 109.59
N LEU A 638 -95.53 61.49 109.64
CA LEU A 638 -95.62 62.95 109.64
C LEU A 638 -96.10 63.53 108.29
N HIS A 639 -95.84 62.88 107.16
CA HIS A 639 -96.21 63.39 105.82
C HIS A 639 -97.61 62.96 105.36
N LEU A 640 -98.09 61.74 105.66
CA LEU A 640 -99.47 61.34 105.37
C LEU A 640 -100.49 62.15 106.19
N GLN A 641 -100.06 62.65 107.35
CA GLN A 641 -100.75 63.68 108.13
C GLN A 641 -100.87 65.05 107.39
N SER A 642 -100.26 65.18 106.20
CA SER A 642 -100.13 66.41 105.42
C SER A 642 -100.31 66.22 103.89
N ARG A 643 -100.83 65.07 103.39
CA ARG A 643 -101.04 64.82 101.94
C ARG A 643 -102.18 63.82 101.64
N TYR A 644 -103.32 64.27 101.14
CA TYR A 644 -104.53 63.45 100.89
C TYR A 644 -105.09 63.79 99.38
N ASP A 645 -104.44 63.41 98.16
CA ASP A 645 -104.59 63.80 96.59
C ASP A 645 -103.85 63.03 95.26
N ASN A 646 -104.03 63.26 93.83
CA ASN A 646 -103.17 62.95 92.48
C ASN A 646 -103.55 63.09 90.81
N ILE A 647 -103.04 62.37 89.66
CA ILE A 647 -102.73 62.76 88.10
C ILE A 647 -102.94 61.85 86.65
N MET A 648 -102.47 62.14 85.30
CA MET A 648 -102.88 61.63 83.79
C MET A 648 -101.91 61.47 82.38
N ALA A 649 -102.27 60.99 81.04
CA ALA A 649 -101.43 60.75 79.65
C ALA A 649 -101.98 60.49 78.04
N THR A 650 -101.23 60.22 76.81
CA THR A 650 -101.58 60.16 75.19
C THR A 650 -100.76 59.39 73.89
N SER A 651 -101.08 59.34 72.46
CA SER A 651 -100.55 58.46 71.16
C SER A 651 -100.54 58.84 69.47
N ASN A 652 -100.13 58.02 68.32
CA ASN A 652 -99.88 58.29 66.70
C ASN A 652 -99.92 57.19 65.36
N VAL A 653 -99.57 57.38 63.94
CA VAL A 653 -99.76 56.49 62.55
C VAL A 653 -98.94 56.58 61.01
N ASP A 654 -99.29 56.00 59.70
CA ASP A 654 -98.50 55.40 58.36
C ASP A 654 -98.72 55.61 56.64
N GLY A 655 -98.27 54.80 55.50
CA GLY A 655 -98.15 55.00 53.85
C GLY A 655 -98.11 53.92 52.48
N THR A 656 -97.73 54.12 51.08
CA THR A 656 -97.90 53.22 49.67
C THR A 656 -97.15 53.38 48.10
N ASP A 657 -97.30 52.58 46.87
CA ASP A 657 -96.63 52.53 45.33
C ASP A 657 -97.29 51.72 43.94
N GLY A 658 -97.02 51.41 42.52
CA GLY A 658 -96.10 51.43 41.15
C GLY A 658 -96.44 50.67 39.62
N ILE A 659 -95.81 50.73 38.28
CA ILE A 659 -96.16 50.06 36.79
C ILE A 659 -95.24 49.98 35.30
N LEU A 660 -95.55 49.34 34.01
CA LEU A 660 -94.83 49.18 32.51
C LEU A 660 -95.59 48.62 31.07
N PRO A 661 -95.25 48.10 29.71
CA PRO A 661 -94.32 48.01 28.34
C PRO A 661 -94.82 47.70 26.70
N ALA A 662 -94.06 47.54 25.45
CA ALA A 662 -94.48 47.15 23.89
C ALA A 662 -93.51 46.87 22.47
N THR A 663 -93.85 46.36 21.13
CA THR A 663 -93.07 46.24 19.66
C THR A 663 -93.57 45.46 18.20
N THR A 664 -93.14 45.64 16.79
CA THR A 664 -93.25 44.73 15.38
C THR A 664 -92.93 45.19 13.75
N TYR A 665 -92.60 44.40 12.55
CA TYR A 665 -92.63 44.65 10.92
C TYR A 665 -92.04 43.67 9.62
N LEU A 666 -92.29 43.76 8.19
CA LEU A 666 -91.51 43.49 6.74
C LEU A 666 -91.94 42.69 5.27
N LYS A 667 -91.60 43.03 3.90
CA LYS A 667 -91.16 42.23 2.51
C LYS A 667 -91.80 42.23 0.92
N ILE A 668 -91.13 42.30 -0.39
CA ILE A 668 -91.59 41.99 -1.95
C ILE A 668 -90.59 42.04 -3.34
N HIS A 669 -90.82 41.47 -4.67
CA HIS A 669 -90.48 41.92 -6.18
C HIS A 669 -90.55 41.04 -7.59
N ASN A 670 -90.13 39.76 -7.78
CA ASN A 670 -89.30 39.30 -8.99
C ASN A 670 -89.84 38.67 -10.36
N ALA A 671 -91.09 38.79 -10.84
CA ALA A 671 -91.69 37.78 -11.76
C ALA A 671 -91.71 37.96 -13.32
N GLN A 672 -91.47 39.14 -13.91
CA GLN A 672 -92.03 39.48 -15.25
C GLN A 672 -91.13 39.24 -16.49
N TYR A 673 -89.82 39.04 -16.36
CA TYR A 673 -88.83 39.28 -17.44
C TYR A 673 -88.71 38.20 -18.55
N LYS A 674 -89.63 37.24 -18.69
CA LYS A 674 -89.32 35.94 -19.35
C LYS A 674 -89.97 35.66 -20.73
N TYR A 675 -90.77 36.57 -21.28
CA TYR A 675 -91.65 36.26 -22.43
C TYR A 675 -91.08 36.67 -23.81
N GLU A 676 -90.30 37.75 -23.89
CA GLU A 676 -90.02 38.47 -25.15
C GLU A 676 -88.98 37.79 -26.08
N LEU A 677 -88.38 36.67 -25.67
CA LEU A 677 -87.15 36.15 -26.27
C LEU A 677 -87.33 35.21 -27.48
N GLN A 678 -88.56 34.82 -27.82
CA GLN A 678 -88.80 33.66 -28.70
C GLN A 678 -89.05 34.00 -30.19
N GLU A 679 -89.49 35.21 -30.54
CA GLU A 679 -89.93 35.55 -31.91
C GLU A 679 -88.77 35.74 -32.92
N GLN A 680 -87.52 35.75 -32.47
CA GLN A 680 -86.36 36.11 -33.30
C GLN A 680 -85.75 34.95 -34.10
N GLY A 681 -86.16 33.69 -33.85
CA GLY A 681 -85.52 32.51 -34.44
C GLY A 681 -85.75 32.32 -35.94
N ASP A 682 -87.02 32.24 -36.36
CA ASP A 682 -87.45 31.64 -37.64
C ASP A 682 -86.91 32.32 -38.91
N LYS A 683 -86.40 33.55 -38.81
CA LYS A 683 -85.84 34.29 -39.96
C LYS A 683 -84.45 33.82 -40.39
N LEU A 684 -83.74 33.06 -39.56
CA LEU A 684 -82.35 32.64 -39.82
C LEU A 684 -82.24 31.46 -40.80
N ASP A 685 -83.21 30.54 -40.80
CA ASP A 685 -83.14 29.28 -41.56
C ASP A 685 -83.16 29.48 -43.09
N ALA A 686 -83.85 30.50 -43.58
CA ALA A 686 -83.99 30.76 -45.01
C ALA A 686 -82.63 31.07 -45.70
N THR A 687 -81.69 31.64 -44.95
CA THR A 687 -80.34 32.00 -45.43
C THR A 687 -79.44 30.77 -45.68
N ILE A 688 -79.66 29.68 -44.95
CA ILE A 688 -78.72 28.53 -44.87
C ILE A 688 -78.57 27.80 -46.20
N ARG A 689 -79.64 27.65 -46.98
CA ARG A 689 -79.66 26.81 -48.19
C ARG A 689 -78.88 27.36 -49.38
N LYS A 690 -78.61 28.67 -49.43
CA LYS A 690 -77.76 29.23 -50.51
C LYS A 690 -76.29 28.88 -50.29
N THR A 691 -75.81 28.93 -49.06
CA THR A 691 -74.41 28.61 -48.71
C THR A 691 -74.05 27.14 -48.95
N GLU A 692 -75.01 26.22 -48.93
CA GLU A 692 -74.78 24.78 -49.17
C GLU A 692 -74.23 24.46 -50.57
N GLN A 693 -74.55 25.26 -51.59
CA GLN A 693 -74.17 24.97 -52.98
C GLN A 693 -72.77 25.49 -53.33
N GLU A 694 -72.36 26.62 -52.76
CA GLU A 694 -71.00 27.18 -52.89
C GLU A 694 -69.94 26.28 -52.20
N ILE A 695 -70.32 25.68 -51.06
CA ILE A 695 -69.50 24.69 -50.34
C ILE A 695 -69.06 23.55 -51.25
N LYS A 696 -69.93 23.06 -52.15
CA LYS A 696 -69.64 21.90 -53.00
C LYS A 696 -68.59 22.18 -54.09
N SER A 697 -68.53 23.41 -54.59
CA SER A 697 -67.43 23.87 -55.45
C SER A 697 -66.12 24.01 -54.67
N MET A 698 -66.17 24.58 -53.46
CA MET A 698 -64.99 24.69 -52.60
C MET A 698 -64.42 23.32 -52.21
N GLU A 699 -65.28 22.33 -51.95
CA GLU A 699 -64.94 20.97 -51.55
C GLU A 699 -63.97 20.27 -52.52
N ASN A 700 -64.12 20.49 -53.83
CA ASN A 700 -63.26 19.85 -54.83
C ASN A 700 -61.88 20.50 -54.94
N THR A 701 -61.80 21.83 -54.83
CA THR A 701 -60.51 22.54 -54.68
C THR A 701 -59.83 22.13 -53.37
N LEU A 702 -60.60 22.01 -52.29
CA LEU A 702 -60.15 21.48 -51.00
C LEU A 702 -59.56 20.08 -51.10
N LYS A 703 -60.09 19.17 -51.93
CA LYS A 703 -59.52 17.82 -52.08
C LYS A 703 -58.12 17.82 -52.70
N VAL A 704 -57.88 18.67 -53.71
CA VAL A 704 -56.53 18.80 -54.32
C VAL A 704 -55.57 19.48 -53.34
N VAL A 705 -56.00 20.59 -52.73
CA VAL A 705 -55.22 21.32 -51.72
C VAL A 705 -54.90 20.43 -50.52
N ASN A 706 -55.87 19.68 -49.99
CA ASN A 706 -55.66 18.75 -48.88
C ASN A 706 -54.72 17.61 -49.27
N ALA A 707 -54.86 16.99 -50.44
CA ALA A 707 -53.96 15.90 -50.84
C ALA A 707 -52.47 16.33 -50.90
N CYS A 708 -52.19 17.58 -51.30
CA CYS A 708 -50.85 18.15 -51.24
C CYS A 708 -50.47 18.64 -49.84
N ASN A 709 -51.37 19.31 -49.13
CA ASN A 709 -51.17 19.82 -47.77
C ASN A 709 -50.95 18.67 -46.77
N ASP A 710 -51.59 17.52 -46.95
CA ASP A 710 -51.38 16.34 -46.09
C ASP A 710 -50.00 15.70 -46.34
N LYS A 711 -49.49 15.67 -47.58
CA LYS A 711 -48.07 15.34 -47.82
C LYS A 711 -47.13 16.41 -47.24
N TYR A 712 -47.48 17.68 -47.34
CA TYR A 712 -46.72 18.79 -46.75
C TYR A 712 -46.66 18.66 -45.22
N LYS A 713 -47.79 18.34 -44.56
CA LYS A 713 -47.89 17.98 -43.13
C LYS A 713 -47.18 16.68 -42.75
N MET A 714 -47.01 15.72 -43.66
CA MET A 714 -46.15 14.56 -43.42
C MET A 714 -44.66 14.93 -43.51
N SER A 715 -44.28 15.91 -44.35
CA SER A 715 -42.90 16.40 -44.46
C SER A 715 -42.49 17.43 -43.40
N LEU A 716 -43.45 18.20 -42.88
CA LEU A 716 -43.33 19.06 -41.70
C LEU A 716 -43.76 18.37 -40.41
N GLY A 717 -44.26 17.14 -40.51
CA GLY A 717 -44.76 16.38 -39.39
C GLY A 717 -43.61 15.94 -38.49
N PRO A 718 -43.82 15.91 -37.16
CA PRO A 718 -42.91 15.13 -36.34
C PRO A 718 -42.99 13.67 -36.76
N VAL A 719 -41.88 12.94 -36.64
CA VAL A 719 -41.91 11.47 -36.66
C VAL A 719 -42.94 11.01 -35.62
N GLU A 720 -43.79 10.05 -36.01
CA GLU A 720 -44.91 9.54 -35.22
C GLU A 720 -44.44 9.01 -33.87
N ASP A 721 -44.65 9.80 -32.82
CA ASP A 721 -44.43 9.38 -31.43
C ASP A 721 -45.03 10.40 -30.43
N ASP A 722 -46.30 10.77 -30.62
CA ASP A 722 -46.96 11.78 -29.76
C ASP A 722 -47.34 11.26 -28.37
N SER A 723 -47.17 9.95 -28.12
CA SER A 723 -47.12 9.38 -26.76
C SER A 723 -45.77 9.62 -26.08
N SER A 724 -44.64 9.57 -26.79
CA SER A 724 -43.32 9.75 -26.17
C SER A 724 -43.00 11.21 -25.92
N LYS A 725 -43.42 12.15 -26.79
CA LYS A 725 -43.16 13.58 -26.55
C LYS A 725 -43.81 14.09 -25.26
N GLN A 726 -45.00 13.62 -24.91
CA GLN A 726 -45.69 14.10 -23.71
C GLN A 726 -45.12 13.49 -22.42
N THR A 727 -44.67 12.23 -22.45
CA THR A 727 -43.95 11.61 -21.33
C THR A 727 -42.54 12.18 -21.18
N ILE A 728 -41.78 12.32 -22.28
CA ILE A 728 -40.44 12.94 -22.28
C ILE A 728 -40.52 14.41 -21.84
N GLN A 729 -41.53 15.19 -22.28
CA GLN A 729 -41.72 16.55 -21.78
C GLN A 729 -42.03 16.54 -20.27
N SER A 730 -42.90 15.65 -19.79
CA SER A 730 -43.16 15.51 -18.34
C SER A 730 -41.94 15.03 -17.55
N GLU A 731 -41.06 14.20 -18.11
CA GLU A 731 -39.81 13.79 -17.49
C GLU A 731 -38.77 14.91 -17.51
N ILE A 732 -38.68 15.69 -18.59
CA ILE A 732 -37.83 16.89 -18.66
C ILE A 732 -38.32 17.94 -17.67
N ASP A 733 -39.63 18.16 -17.54
CA ASP A 733 -40.21 19.10 -16.59
C ASP A 733 -40.03 18.61 -15.13
N GLN A 734 -40.16 17.31 -14.86
CA GLN A 734 -39.79 16.73 -13.56
C GLN A 734 -38.28 16.88 -13.30
N GLN A 735 -37.42 16.59 -14.27
CA GLN A 735 -35.97 16.74 -14.13
C GLN A 735 -35.58 18.21 -13.94
N MET A 736 -36.23 19.14 -14.63
CA MET A 736 -36.07 20.58 -14.43
C MET A 736 -36.55 21.02 -13.05
N CYS A 737 -37.67 20.51 -12.55
CA CYS A 737 -38.11 20.76 -11.17
C CYS A 737 -37.11 20.19 -10.14
N LEU A 738 -36.64 18.96 -10.32
CA LEU A 738 -35.63 18.33 -9.46
C LEU A 738 -34.27 19.04 -9.53
N VAL A 739 -33.87 19.56 -10.70
CA VAL A 739 -32.66 20.37 -10.88
C VAL A 739 -32.85 21.76 -10.27
N ALA A 740 -34.01 22.40 -10.41
CA ALA A 740 -34.34 23.66 -9.77
C ALA A 740 -34.36 23.53 -8.24
N GLU A 741 -34.89 22.43 -7.70
CA GLU A 741 -34.80 22.08 -6.28
C GLU A 741 -33.35 21.84 -5.84
N LYS A 742 -32.58 21.03 -6.57
CA LYS A 742 -31.15 20.80 -6.27
C LYS A 742 -30.37 22.12 -6.30
N LEU A 743 -30.67 23.01 -7.25
CA LEU A 743 -30.08 24.34 -7.38
C LEU A 743 -30.54 25.29 -6.26
N ARG A 744 -31.80 25.22 -5.81
CA ARG A 744 -32.30 25.95 -4.63
C ARG A 744 -31.62 25.47 -3.34
N LYS A 745 -31.55 24.15 -3.14
CA LYS A 745 -30.82 23.49 -2.04
C LYS A 745 -29.32 23.86 -2.07
N LYS A 746 -28.69 23.91 -3.25
CA LYS A 746 -27.30 24.35 -3.42
C LYS A 746 -27.09 25.85 -3.23
N LYS A 747 -28.04 26.72 -3.60
CA LYS A 747 -28.02 28.16 -3.26
C LYS A 747 -28.17 28.37 -1.75
N SER A 748 -29.03 27.61 -1.08
CA SER A 748 -29.14 27.64 0.39
C SER A 748 -27.84 27.18 1.06
N GLN A 749 -27.23 26.08 0.61
CA GLN A 749 -25.92 25.63 1.09
C GLN A 749 -24.82 26.66 0.82
N LEU A 750 -24.79 27.29 -0.36
CA LEU A 750 -23.85 28.37 -0.69
C LEU A 750 -24.02 29.58 0.24
N ASN A 751 -25.27 29.95 0.57
CA ASN A 751 -25.53 31.07 1.47
C ASN A 751 -25.18 30.75 2.93
N LEU A 752 -25.40 29.52 3.40
CA LEU A 752 -24.90 29.06 4.71
C LEU A 752 -23.37 29.12 4.76
N MET A 753 -22.69 28.52 3.78
CA MET A 753 -21.23 28.54 3.67
C MET A 753 -20.66 29.97 3.54
N LYS A 754 -21.37 30.89 2.89
CA LYS A 754 -21.01 32.32 2.86
C LYS A 754 -21.17 32.99 4.22
N ASN A 755 -22.24 32.72 4.95
CA ASN A 755 -22.47 33.27 6.28
C ASN A 755 -21.45 32.73 7.30
N GLU A 756 -21.11 31.44 7.20
CA GLU A 756 -20.02 30.79 7.94
C GLU A 756 -18.65 31.41 7.57
N LEU A 757 -18.40 31.70 6.30
CA LEU A 757 -17.19 32.40 5.84
C LEU A 757 -17.11 33.84 6.38
N THR A 758 -18.21 34.60 6.38
CA THR A 758 -18.21 35.95 6.97
C THR A 758 -18.03 35.91 8.49
N LEU A 759 -18.67 34.96 9.18
CA LEU A 759 -18.53 34.78 10.63
C LEU A 759 -17.09 34.37 11.02
N THR A 760 -16.48 33.46 10.25
CA THR A 760 -15.08 33.07 10.47
C THR A 760 -14.10 34.19 10.11
N GLN A 761 -14.38 35.02 9.10
CA GLN A 761 -13.61 36.23 8.80
C GLN A 761 -13.73 37.29 9.91
N GLU A 762 -14.91 37.49 10.50
CA GLU A 762 -15.10 38.39 11.65
C GLU A 762 -14.40 37.87 12.91
N ASN A 763 -14.48 36.56 13.17
CA ASN A 763 -13.77 35.96 14.31
C ASN A 763 -12.25 35.98 14.10
N HIS A 764 -11.76 35.79 12.87
CA HIS A 764 -10.35 35.97 12.55
C HIS A 764 -9.88 37.42 12.74
N LYS A 765 -10.70 38.42 12.36
CA LYS A 765 -10.40 39.83 12.65
C LYS A 765 -10.27 40.09 14.16
N LYS A 766 -11.25 39.62 14.97
CA LYS A 766 -11.20 39.73 16.44
C LYS A 766 -9.90 39.14 16.98
N ILE A 767 -9.58 37.89 16.63
CA ILE A 767 -8.33 37.24 17.05
C ILE A 767 -7.09 38.03 16.60
N MET A 768 -7.09 38.62 15.40
CA MET A 768 -5.98 39.45 14.90
C MET A 768 -5.85 40.80 15.62
N ASP A 769 -6.93 41.34 16.20
CA ASP A 769 -6.92 42.55 17.02
C ASP A 769 -6.56 42.22 18.47
N ASP A 770 -7.09 41.13 19.04
CA ASP A 770 -6.66 40.56 20.33
C ASP A 770 -5.15 40.28 20.34
N LEU A 771 -4.61 39.74 19.24
CA LEU A 771 -3.17 39.49 19.05
C LEU A 771 -2.33 40.77 18.91
N LYS A 772 -2.92 41.94 18.58
CA LYS A 772 -2.23 43.24 18.67
C LYS A 772 -2.20 43.72 20.11
N GLN A 773 -3.36 43.71 20.79
CA GLN A 773 -3.43 44.12 22.19
C GLN A 773 -2.49 43.28 23.07
N ILE A 774 -2.42 41.96 22.86
CA ILE A 774 -1.50 41.07 23.60
C ILE A 774 -0.01 41.39 23.29
N LYS A 775 0.33 41.89 22.10
CA LYS A 775 1.68 42.37 21.79
C LYS A 775 1.99 43.69 22.47
N GLU A 776 1.08 44.67 22.39
CA GLU A 776 1.21 45.97 23.03
C GLU A 776 1.33 45.81 24.57
N GLU A 777 0.51 44.94 25.17
CA GLU A 777 0.63 44.56 26.59
C GLU A 777 1.95 43.84 26.90
N LYS A 778 2.45 42.98 26.01
CA LYS A 778 3.74 42.30 26.19
C LYS A 778 4.90 43.30 26.13
N GLU A 779 4.87 44.23 25.18
CA GLU A 779 5.90 45.26 25.00
C GLU A 779 5.93 46.21 26.20
N GLY A 780 4.77 46.72 26.64
CA GLY A 780 4.68 47.50 27.88
C GLY A 780 5.14 46.74 29.13
N ARG A 781 4.82 45.44 29.25
CA ARG A 781 5.35 44.59 30.34
C ARG A 781 6.88 44.45 30.25
N LEU A 782 7.46 44.27 29.07
CA LEU A 782 8.92 44.21 28.88
C LEU A 782 9.60 45.54 29.28
N GLU A 783 8.99 46.68 28.97
CA GLU A 783 9.49 47.98 29.45
C GLU A 783 9.47 48.07 30.99
N THR A 784 8.39 47.63 31.64
CA THR A 784 8.35 47.61 33.12
C THR A 784 9.40 46.67 33.73
N VAL A 785 9.68 45.52 33.10
CA VAL A 785 10.75 44.61 33.53
C VAL A 785 12.12 45.28 33.38
N ALA A 786 12.40 45.94 32.26
CA ALA A 786 13.66 46.66 32.06
C ALA A 786 13.86 47.82 33.07
N ILE A 787 12.77 48.47 33.52
CA ILE A 787 12.82 49.46 34.59
C ILE A 787 13.14 48.79 35.94
N ILE A 788 12.50 47.66 36.26
CA ILE A 788 12.76 46.90 37.50
C ILE A 788 14.20 46.37 37.53
N GLU A 789 14.72 45.83 36.42
CA GLU A 789 16.12 45.35 36.33
C GLU A 789 17.13 46.47 36.56
N ARG A 790 16.90 47.68 36.03
CA ARG A 790 17.72 48.86 36.34
C ARG A 790 17.69 49.18 37.84
N GLN A 791 16.50 49.22 38.44
CA GLN A 791 16.34 49.47 39.88
C GLN A 791 17.03 48.40 40.74
N THR A 792 16.92 47.12 40.36
CA THR A 792 17.57 45.99 41.06
C THR A 792 19.10 46.09 40.95
N ASN A 793 19.64 46.44 39.78
CA ASN A 793 21.08 46.65 39.62
C ASN A 793 21.58 47.87 40.41
N ASP A 794 20.82 48.97 40.47
CA ASP A 794 21.11 50.12 41.32
C ASP A 794 21.12 49.75 42.81
N GLN A 795 20.13 48.97 43.27
CA GLN A 795 20.09 48.45 44.65
C GLN A 795 21.27 47.52 44.94
N LYS A 796 21.62 46.61 44.02
CA LYS A 796 22.78 45.72 44.13
C LYS A 796 24.10 46.51 44.20
N GLY A 797 24.21 47.59 43.43
CA GLY A 797 25.32 48.54 43.51
C GLY A 797 25.35 49.35 44.82
N ARG A 798 24.20 49.70 45.40
CA ARG A 798 24.11 50.30 46.74
C ARG A 798 24.55 49.32 47.83
N LEU A 799 24.09 48.07 47.79
CA LEU A 799 24.50 46.99 48.69
C LEU A 799 26.01 46.73 48.61
N SER A 800 26.59 46.56 47.42
CA SER A 800 28.03 46.35 47.26
C SER A 800 28.87 47.50 47.84
N ARG A 801 28.39 48.76 47.72
CA ARG A 801 29.02 49.93 48.36
C ARG A 801 28.86 49.94 49.88
N ALA A 802 27.78 49.39 50.43
CA ALA A 802 27.60 49.19 51.86
C ALA A 802 28.50 48.06 52.39
N ASP A 803 28.59 46.93 51.70
CA ASP A 803 29.47 45.80 52.03
C ASP A 803 30.94 46.22 52.05
N MET A 804 31.39 47.06 51.10
CA MET A 804 32.74 47.61 51.10
C MET A 804 32.99 48.52 52.31
N ARG A 805 31.99 49.30 52.75
CA ARG A 805 32.10 50.13 53.96
C ARG A 805 32.12 49.28 55.22
N LEU A 806 31.27 48.25 55.33
CA LEU A 806 31.29 47.28 56.43
C LEU A 806 32.63 46.54 56.49
N LYS A 807 33.13 46.01 55.38
CA LYS A 807 34.44 45.33 55.30
C LYS A 807 35.62 46.27 55.59
N LYS A 808 35.48 47.58 55.34
CA LYS A 808 36.46 48.57 55.79
C LYS A 808 36.38 48.78 57.30
N LEU A 809 35.20 49.06 57.85
CA LEU A 809 34.97 49.20 59.29
C LEU A 809 35.47 47.97 60.06
N TYR A 810 35.19 46.76 59.59
CA TYR A 810 35.66 45.52 60.21
C TYR A 810 37.19 45.43 60.26
N LYS A 811 37.89 45.87 59.21
CA LYS A 811 39.36 45.93 59.17
C LYS A 811 39.94 47.06 60.02
N ASP A 812 39.24 48.19 60.10
CA ASP A 812 39.66 49.33 60.92
C ASP A 812 39.44 49.03 62.42
N ILE A 813 38.38 48.31 62.80
CA ILE A 813 38.17 47.70 64.13
C ILE A 813 39.26 46.68 64.43
N GLN A 814 39.51 45.73 63.53
CA GLN A 814 40.51 44.67 63.74
C GLN A 814 41.92 45.24 63.99
N LYS A 815 42.28 46.36 63.35
CA LYS A 815 43.53 47.10 63.61
C LYS A 815 43.55 47.88 64.92
N LEU A 816 42.40 48.36 65.39
CA LEU A 816 42.30 49.00 66.71
C LEU A 816 42.48 47.96 67.83
N CYS A 817 42.01 46.73 67.63
CA CYS A 817 42.22 45.62 68.55
C CYS A 817 43.70 45.17 68.68
N GLU A 818 44.56 45.44 67.68
CA GLU A 818 46.00 45.13 67.74
C GLU A 818 46.80 46.07 68.69
N CYS A 819 46.17 47.06 69.32
CA CYS A 819 46.86 48.13 70.07
C CYS A 819 46.18 48.53 71.40
N ALA A 820 45.29 47.71 71.98
CA ALA A 820 44.66 47.96 73.28
C ALA A 820 44.67 46.70 74.16
N ASN A 821 44.82 46.87 75.47
CA ASN A 821 44.86 45.75 76.43
C ASN A 821 43.56 44.92 76.38
N ASP A 822 43.69 43.59 76.45
CA ASP A 822 42.58 42.63 76.31
C ASP A 822 41.39 42.93 77.24
N ASP A 823 41.62 43.40 78.46
CA ASP A 823 40.55 43.77 79.41
C ASP A 823 39.59 44.85 78.86
N ILE A 824 40.11 45.80 78.06
CA ILE A 824 39.30 46.85 77.42
C ILE A 824 38.49 46.25 76.26
N ILE A 825 39.10 45.33 75.49
CA ILE A 825 38.44 44.66 74.36
C ILE A 825 37.32 43.75 74.88
N ILE A 826 37.57 42.94 75.91
CA ILE A 826 36.56 42.08 76.56
C ILE A 826 35.42 42.92 77.17
N LEU A 827 35.71 44.11 77.70
CA LEU A 827 34.68 45.02 78.19
C LEU A 827 33.85 45.61 77.04
N GLN A 828 34.48 45.99 75.92
CA GLN A 828 33.79 46.50 74.73
C GLN A 828 33.00 45.42 73.99
N GLU A 829 33.48 44.17 73.90
CA GLU A 829 32.73 43.05 73.35
C GLU A 829 31.50 42.72 74.21
N LYS A 830 31.61 42.82 75.54
CA LYS A 830 30.47 42.70 76.46
C LYS A 830 29.49 43.86 76.32
N ASP A 831 29.97 45.09 76.20
CA ASP A 831 29.16 46.29 75.97
C ASP A 831 28.39 46.18 74.63
N ILE A 832 29.07 45.80 73.54
CA ILE A 832 28.45 45.50 72.24
C ILE A 832 27.43 44.37 72.37
N SER A 833 27.77 43.26 73.04
CA SER A 833 26.83 42.14 73.25
C SER A 833 25.60 42.56 74.06
N THR A 834 25.76 43.41 75.08
CA THR A 834 24.62 43.94 75.84
C THR A 834 23.79 44.91 75.00
N ARG A 835 24.39 45.78 74.18
CA ARG A 835 23.66 46.65 73.26
C ARG A 835 22.92 45.88 72.17
N GLU A 836 23.50 44.80 71.61
CA GLU A 836 22.81 43.93 70.67
C GLU A 836 21.62 43.23 71.33
N ILE A 837 21.76 42.78 72.59
CA ILE A 837 20.65 42.21 73.37
C ILE A 837 19.59 43.28 73.70
N GLU A 838 19.98 44.50 74.02
CA GLU A 838 19.07 45.63 74.23
C GLU A 838 18.33 46.02 72.95
N GLU A 839 19.00 46.07 71.80
CA GLU A 839 18.40 46.36 70.50
C GLU A 839 17.47 45.23 70.04
N GLN A 840 17.84 43.95 70.25
CA GLN A 840 16.96 42.80 70.00
C GLN A 840 15.73 42.83 70.91
N ASN A 841 15.88 43.18 72.19
CA ASN A 841 14.75 43.38 73.11
C ASN A 841 13.88 44.57 72.68
N LEU A 842 14.48 45.68 72.24
CA LEU A 842 13.77 46.86 71.74
C LEU A 842 12.98 46.54 70.46
N LEU A 843 13.55 45.78 69.53
CA LEU A 843 12.88 45.27 68.33
C LEU A 843 11.75 44.28 68.68
N GLY A 844 11.95 43.44 69.70
CA GLY A 844 10.89 42.58 70.25
C GLY A 844 9.72 43.40 70.82
N LEU A 845 10.01 44.41 71.63
CA LEU A 845 9.01 45.32 72.19
C LEU A 845 8.34 46.20 71.12
N GLN A 846 9.06 46.61 70.08
CA GLN A 846 8.48 47.29 68.92
C GLN A 846 7.53 46.37 68.15
N ARG A 847 7.88 45.09 67.91
CA ARG A 847 6.98 44.11 67.29
C ARG A 847 5.75 43.82 68.14
N ILE A 848 5.87 43.78 69.46
CA ILE A 848 4.73 43.66 70.38
C ILE A 848 3.86 44.92 70.34
N THR A 849 4.47 46.11 70.22
CA THR A 849 3.76 47.38 70.06
C THR A 849 3.01 47.42 68.71
N GLU A 850 3.66 46.99 67.63
CA GLU A 850 3.05 46.90 66.30
C GLU A 850 1.92 45.86 66.25
N PHE A 851 2.11 44.69 66.87
CA PHE A 851 1.06 43.68 67.03
C PHE A 851 -0.14 44.24 67.81
N THR A 852 0.12 45.02 68.87
CA THR A 852 -0.92 45.71 69.66
C THR A 852 -1.69 46.73 68.82
N ILE A 853 -1.00 47.51 67.96
CA ILE A 853 -1.61 48.48 67.05
C ILE A 853 -2.43 47.77 65.95
N ARG A 854 -1.94 46.64 65.41
CA ARG A 854 -2.63 45.85 64.37
C ARG A 854 -3.82 45.05 64.91
N HIS A 855 -3.83 44.71 66.21
CA HIS A 855 -4.83 43.84 66.83
C HIS A 855 -5.34 44.42 68.17
N VAL A 856 -6.16 45.47 68.08
CA VAL A 856 -6.74 46.20 69.22
C VAL A 856 -7.49 45.27 70.21
N GLU A 857 -8.12 44.19 69.73
CA GLU A 857 -8.77 43.18 70.57
C GLU A 857 -7.81 42.49 71.56
N ALA A 858 -6.54 42.33 71.17
CA ALA A 858 -5.49 41.75 72.01
C ALA A 858 -4.86 42.77 72.97
N GLU A 859 -5.03 44.08 72.73
CA GLU A 859 -4.37 45.17 73.47
C GLU A 859 -4.62 45.09 74.98
N VAL A 860 -5.86 44.88 75.40
CA VAL A 860 -6.23 44.82 76.82
C VAL A 860 -5.57 43.62 77.52
N TYR A 861 -5.46 42.49 76.83
CA TYR A 861 -4.82 41.28 77.34
C TYR A 861 -3.29 41.42 77.40
N VAL A 862 -2.69 41.93 76.32
CA VAL A 862 -1.24 42.17 76.20
C VAL A 862 -0.78 43.21 77.23
N LYS A 863 -1.47 44.36 77.35
CA LYS A 863 -1.16 45.38 78.38
C LYS A 863 -1.29 44.82 79.79
N LYS A 864 -2.28 43.97 80.08
CA LYS A 864 -2.44 43.33 81.39
C LYS A 864 -1.29 42.38 81.73
N LEU A 865 -0.82 41.58 80.77
CA LEU A 865 0.34 40.69 80.95
C LEU A 865 1.66 41.46 81.13
N ILE A 866 1.84 42.54 80.38
CA ILE A 866 3.02 43.41 80.42
C ILE A 866 3.09 44.19 81.74
N ALA A 867 1.97 44.76 82.18
CA ALA A 867 1.86 45.42 83.48
C ALA A 867 2.15 44.45 84.65
N ALA A 868 1.68 43.20 84.56
CA ALA A 868 2.00 42.14 85.54
C ALA A 868 3.49 41.70 85.57
N LYS A 869 4.34 42.32 84.75
CA LYS A 869 5.80 42.11 84.69
C LYS A 869 6.63 43.39 84.80
N ASN A 870 6.00 44.55 85.05
CA ASN A 870 6.67 45.86 85.12
C ASN A 870 7.50 46.24 83.87
N ILE A 871 7.12 45.73 82.68
CA ILE A 871 7.77 46.07 81.41
C ILE A 871 7.06 47.28 80.79
N VAL A 872 7.81 48.23 80.25
CA VAL A 872 7.28 49.43 79.57
C VAL A 872 7.41 49.26 78.05
N LEU A 873 6.33 49.50 77.31
CA LEU A 873 6.35 49.50 75.85
C LEU A 873 6.90 50.83 75.30
N PRO A 874 7.75 50.82 74.25
CA PRO A 874 8.22 52.04 73.59
C PRO A 874 7.09 52.92 73.05
N CYS A 875 7.26 54.25 73.14
CA CYS A 875 6.24 55.19 72.67
C CYS A 875 6.21 55.25 71.13
N ALA A 876 5.02 55.11 70.55
CA ALA A 876 4.81 54.91 69.11
C ALA A 876 4.87 56.21 68.27
N GLN A 877 5.95 56.99 68.39
CA GLN A 877 6.10 58.29 67.71
C GLN A 877 6.95 58.28 66.43
N HIS A 878 7.58 57.16 66.05
CA HIS A 878 8.52 57.09 64.91
C HIS A 878 8.21 55.96 63.91
N ILE A 879 7.15 56.15 63.12
CA ILE A 879 7.02 55.50 61.80
C ILE A 879 7.07 56.60 60.74
N LYS A 880 8.27 56.94 60.27
CA LYS A 880 8.43 57.81 59.09
C LYS A 880 8.22 56.99 57.83
N SER A 881 7.16 57.28 57.09
CA SER A 881 6.95 56.76 55.75
C SER A 881 8.09 57.16 54.81
N SER A 882 8.54 56.23 53.97
CA SER A 882 9.28 56.52 52.73
C SER A 882 8.47 56.03 51.54
N PRO A 883 8.58 56.67 50.37
CA PRO A 883 7.42 56.82 49.49
C PRO A 883 7.15 55.60 48.60
N ALA A 884 5.90 55.15 48.62
CA ALA A 884 5.33 54.43 47.48
C ALA A 884 5.09 55.42 46.33
N ALA A 885 5.46 55.04 45.10
CA ALA A 885 5.24 55.87 43.93
C ALA A 885 3.75 55.94 43.55
N SER A 886 3.35 57.08 43.00
CA SER A 886 1.97 57.40 42.63
C SER A 886 1.38 56.43 41.60
N LEU A 887 0.25 55.80 41.95
CA LEU A 887 -0.81 55.53 40.99
C LEU A 887 -1.76 56.74 41.00
N CYS A 888 -1.89 57.40 39.86
CA CYS A 888 -2.92 58.43 39.64
C CYS A 888 -3.97 57.86 38.68
N ASP A 889 -5.24 58.01 39.03
CA ASP A 889 -6.34 57.79 38.10
C ASP A 889 -6.26 58.75 36.90
N SER A 890 -6.72 58.30 35.72
CA SER A 890 -7.77 59.05 35.01
C SER A 890 -8.44 58.30 33.87
N SER A 891 -9.71 57.94 34.14
CA SER A 891 -10.88 58.49 33.43
C SER A 891 -11.14 58.18 31.95
N ARG A 892 -12.41 57.81 31.71
CA ARG A 892 -13.18 57.84 30.43
C ARG A 892 -12.85 56.75 29.40
N SER A 893 -13.82 56.18 28.67
CA SER A 893 -15.28 56.43 28.68
C SER A 893 -16.11 55.26 28.15
N SER A 894 -17.28 55.04 28.76
CA SER A 894 -18.44 54.48 28.06
C SER A 894 -19.72 55.17 28.57
N LEU A 895 -20.50 55.73 27.64
CA LEU A 895 -21.78 56.38 27.95
C LEU A 895 -22.94 55.43 27.65
N SER A 896 -23.87 55.39 28.60
CA SER A 896 -25.22 54.85 28.54
C SER A 896 -25.89 54.72 27.16
N PHE A 897 -26.73 53.69 26.99
CA PHE A 897 -28.17 53.97 26.96
C PHE A 897 -29.08 52.81 27.45
N ASN A 898 -29.78 53.09 28.55
CA ASN A 898 -31.11 52.60 28.96
C ASN A 898 -31.65 51.22 28.52
N GLN A 899 -31.96 50.38 29.53
CA GLN A 899 -33.36 49.97 29.73
C GLN A 899 -33.78 50.08 31.21
N SER A 900 -35.09 50.09 31.46
CA SER A 900 -35.70 50.82 32.58
C SER A 900 -35.80 50.09 33.92
N LYS A 901 -35.49 50.85 34.99
CA LYS A 901 -35.93 50.69 36.39
C LYS A 901 -37.23 49.89 36.60
N LYS A 902 -37.21 48.98 37.57
CA LYS A 902 -37.84 49.25 38.89
C LYS A 902 -37.35 48.28 39.97
N CYS A 903 -37.11 48.82 41.17
CA CYS A 903 -36.88 48.04 42.38
C CYS A 903 -38.13 48.12 43.27
N GLN A 904 -38.63 46.98 43.71
CA GLN A 904 -39.55 46.85 44.84
C GLN A 904 -39.22 45.56 45.59
N ARG A 905 -38.62 45.70 46.79
CA ARG A 905 -38.67 44.65 47.80
C ARG A 905 -39.00 45.30 49.14
N ILE A 906 -40.27 45.15 49.53
CA ILE A 906 -40.84 45.72 50.76
C ILE A 906 -40.29 44.92 51.96
N LYS A 907 -40.05 45.59 53.09
CA LYS A 907 -39.77 44.92 54.37
C LYS A 907 -41.04 44.19 54.82
N VAL A 908 -40.95 42.89 55.05
CA VAL A 908 -41.95 42.14 55.83
C VAL A 908 -41.54 42.17 57.29
N SER A 909 -42.48 42.44 58.19
CA SER A 909 -42.24 42.43 59.63
C SER A 909 -43.53 42.13 60.39
N ARG A 910 -43.63 40.91 60.95
CA ARG A 910 -44.83 40.33 61.60
C ARG A 910 -46.00 40.12 60.63
N THR A 911 -46.80 39.07 60.74
CA THR A 911 -46.87 38.02 61.77
C THR A 911 -45.90 36.88 61.54
#